data_AF-A0A7C7EC71-F1
#
_entry.id   AF-A0A7C7EC71-F1
#
_cell.length_a   1.000
_cell.length_b   1.000
_cell.length_c   1.000
_cell.angle_alpha   90.00
_cell.angle_beta   90.00
_cell.angle_gamma   90.00
#
_symmetry.space_group_name_H-M   'P 1'
#
loop_
_entity.id
_entity.type
_entity.pdbx_description
1 polymer ?
#
loop_
_entity_poly.entity_id
_entity_poly.type
_entity_poly.pdbx_seq_one_letter_code
_entity_poly.pdbx_strand_id
1 'polypeptide(L)'
;MKFKSILVNLSRILAAVMLFSAFAFYLTPAAAASVDDLNDLIAQAEALKAGNKEFPLQISYTEDGSDVNKAFPWVFDDDLVDLDAALEFARSAGSSEIDEAMNRLLDEIEKFKDKIKADGSDPYFRLDPGPGLQRITISAPTNEWTTRTPLDNRVPSNFAGGTFEVIPYPFADSEGKGDVLKINYVHNGVSTFGGITLQAPLSPTVNVPAGATIEFDVYYPKSAQGKFMRWRIRNRTSDIDSYMRDYEYNNLNPDWVGSYQGETWLKAHHSVNATTGSSSTFILELHGETSRPAETGTLIVADIKITAPDPNGIPLPNVVNTKRYNEVAPLKSIYNEENGLFMVGTLGASSISGLRAYHYEIFVDGNNLKAEPTHPRGPNWLKDINGQSLSGANNTPGVGEYSFPTSYYQGIKNSGAPGEYKNHGHVLAWYNQAPSWMRQIIPATLPSGYNGTAEFYGLGNGVTTQVKVDKEMARRVQYNHIMYVMRHFLTTDPKYGSSESRGIIPFHSWDVLNEEVHESRHSELIPQDPNGWRKSLKHTNWLVAMSDDLISGDLSEHYIYLLFKYAHIAAPNAQMAAAYKANYDSLPEYMKLDGHDNNGSIDDYVLENPPKLVYNDYGIATRSKARTVYNMVRDLNTAWLSDPLYDGRPLIEIVGIQGHDSIGRTLASDNQYAVALYASLVDKGLLSGICFSEFDLKVPTSTPGGGAEAPATLNVKQSDALGYQYALMYKLFRKFAPYIDHVISWGVSGSGWQGSYVLFDSQSNANAGYYAAMNPDRFILGHSYLDDFFAGEYEKLHKASGVDMGDLGVFYVKPDLTVTPDRSVVAKGDYFNLITRFEEDMTVPSNVAKVTYSFDSTKFAYRGFTPADGLNVLTYDMDEGSVTIVLSNLQAYEISEIGRAMFSAFDDADLKMETVPISVSIEYVYKYDDGEKSIVTEDAAAGVVTTHIGDEATLIDLSDAIDMFGVKNTDPEWENAKYYDYNGNGEIDISDITVIARKIKI
;
A
#
# COMPACT_ATOMS: atom_id res chain seq x y z
N MET A 1 -27.49 -8.50 -23.09
CA MET A 1 -27.98 -7.14 -23.43
C MET A 1 -28.67 -6.44 -22.23
N LYS A 2 -28.16 -6.63 -21.00
CA LYS A 2 -28.66 -5.99 -19.76
C LYS A 2 -27.54 -5.54 -18.80
N PHE A 3 -26.29 -5.53 -19.27
CA PHE A 3 -25.11 -5.09 -18.52
C PHE A 3 -24.66 -3.66 -18.86
N LYS A 4 -25.34 -2.98 -19.79
CA LYS A 4 -24.97 -1.64 -20.25
C LYS A 4 -25.58 -0.49 -19.44
N SER A 5 -26.63 -0.71 -18.64
CA SER A 5 -27.30 0.41 -17.93
C SER A 5 -26.70 0.72 -16.56
N ILE A 6 -25.94 -0.20 -15.95
CA ILE A 6 -25.33 -0.01 -14.63
C ILE A 6 -24.05 0.83 -14.75
N LEU A 7 -23.26 0.63 -15.82
CA LEU A 7 -22.10 1.48 -16.11
C LEU A 7 -22.48 2.96 -16.34
N VAL A 8 -23.70 3.22 -16.82
CA VAL A 8 -24.16 4.58 -17.15
C VAL A 8 -24.50 5.40 -15.90
N ASN A 9 -25.01 4.79 -14.82
CA ASN A 9 -25.37 5.55 -13.61
C ASN A 9 -24.18 5.77 -12.66
N LEU A 10 -23.22 4.85 -12.56
CA LEU A 10 -21.95 5.12 -11.85
C LEU A 10 -21.07 6.12 -12.61
N SER A 11 -21.02 6.01 -13.95
CA SER A 11 -20.35 6.99 -14.82
C SER A 11 -20.92 8.41 -14.65
N ARG A 12 -22.21 8.56 -14.35
CA ARG A 12 -22.88 9.86 -14.19
C ARG A 12 -22.54 10.59 -12.90
N ILE A 13 -22.19 9.88 -11.83
CA ILE A 13 -21.71 10.48 -10.58
C ILE A 13 -20.19 10.77 -10.67
N LEU A 14 -19.45 9.93 -11.40
CA LEU A 14 -18.01 10.08 -11.65
C LEU A 14 -17.67 11.15 -12.69
N ALA A 15 -18.51 11.38 -13.69
CA ALA A 15 -18.37 12.50 -14.63
C ALA A 15 -18.54 13.86 -13.94
N ALA A 16 -19.23 13.91 -12.79
CA ALA A 16 -19.31 15.09 -11.93
C ALA A 16 -18.04 15.30 -11.06
N VAL A 17 -17.17 14.29 -10.98
CA VAL A 17 -15.93 14.28 -10.18
C VAL A 17 -14.68 14.54 -11.04
N MET A 18 -14.65 14.13 -12.31
CA MET A 18 -13.52 14.30 -13.24
C MET A 18 -13.39 15.72 -13.87
N LEU A 19 -13.99 16.75 -13.30
CA LEU A 19 -14.35 17.96 -14.05
C LEU A 19 -13.27 19.02 -14.26
N PHE A 20 -12.03 18.75 -13.85
CA PHE A 20 -10.87 19.58 -14.19
C PHE A 20 -9.82 18.90 -15.08
N SER A 21 -10.09 17.68 -15.58
CA SER A 21 -9.16 16.89 -16.40
C SER A 21 -9.51 16.96 -17.89
N ALA A 22 -8.51 17.15 -18.74
CA ALA A 22 -8.64 17.27 -20.19
C ALA A 22 -9.01 15.93 -20.86
N PHE A 23 -10.21 15.81 -21.43
CA PHE A 23 -10.52 14.73 -22.37
C PHE A 23 -9.97 15.06 -23.76
N ALA A 24 -8.88 14.39 -24.15
CA ALA A 24 -8.49 14.27 -25.55
C ALA A 24 -9.35 13.20 -26.22
N PHE A 25 -10.44 13.59 -26.90
CA PHE A 25 -11.25 12.65 -27.69
C PHE A 25 -10.49 12.18 -28.93
N TYR A 26 -10.17 10.88 -29.00
CA TYR A 26 -9.89 10.21 -30.27
C TYR A 26 -11.20 10.06 -31.06
N LEU A 27 -11.29 10.77 -32.18
CA LEU A 27 -12.34 10.60 -33.19
C LEU A 27 -12.31 9.16 -33.74
N THR A 28 -13.21 8.31 -33.26
CA THR A 28 -13.64 7.13 -34.02
C THR A 28 -14.74 7.55 -35.00
N PRO A 29 -14.95 6.83 -36.14
CA PRO A 29 -15.92 7.27 -37.14
C PRO A 29 -17.33 7.30 -36.55
N ALA A 30 -17.96 8.47 -36.62
CA ALA A 30 -19.19 8.82 -35.93
C ALA A 30 -20.36 7.86 -36.20
N ALA A 31 -20.92 7.31 -35.12
CA ALA A 31 -22.35 7.07 -35.04
C ALA A 31 -23.07 8.42 -34.95
N ALA A 32 -24.30 8.53 -35.47
CA ALA A 32 -25.08 9.77 -35.34
C ALA A 32 -25.29 10.12 -33.86
N ALA A 33 -25.03 11.37 -33.47
CA ALA A 33 -25.18 11.83 -32.10
C ALA A 33 -26.63 11.65 -31.61
N SER A 34 -26.78 11.22 -30.35
CA SER A 34 -28.08 10.92 -29.77
C SER A 34 -28.53 12.00 -28.76
N VAL A 35 -29.83 12.00 -28.46
CA VAL A 35 -30.39 12.85 -27.39
C VAL A 35 -29.76 12.51 -26.03
N ASP A 36 -29.37 11.25 -25.82
CA ASP A 36 -28.71 10.83 -24.60
C ASP A 36 -27.31 11.46 -24.48
N ASP A 37 -26.55 11.53 -25.59
CA ASP A 37 -25.22 12.16 -25.60
C ASP A 37 -25.30 13.67 -25.31
N LEU A 38 -26.31 14.37 -25.84
CA LEU A 38 -26.55 15.79 -25.55
C LEU A 38 -26.96 16.01 -24.09
N ASN A 39 -27.81 15.14 -23.53
CA ASN A 39 -28.21 15.22 -22.11
C ASN A 39 -27.02 14.98 -21.18
N ASP A 40 -26.16 14.00 -21.50
CA ASP A 40 -24.95 13.74 -20.73
C ASP A 40 -23.98 14.94 -20.80
N LEU A 41 -23.91 15.64 -21.93
CA LEU A 41 -23.10 16.86 -22.07
C LEU A 41 -23.70 18.07 -21.31
N ILE A 42 -25.02 18.22 -21.29
CA ILE A 42 -25.71 19.23 -20.47
C ILE A 42 -25.40 18.98 -18.98
N ALA A 43 -25.48 17.72 -18.54
CA ALA A 43 -25.17 17.36 -17.16
C ALA A 43 -23.70 17.71 -16.80
N GLN A 44 -22.76 17.50 -17.72
CA GLN A 44 -21.35 17.89 -17.52
C GLN A 44 -21.18 19.40 -17.37
N ALA A 45 -21.80 20.20 -18.23
CA ALA A 45 -21.71 21.66 -18.16
C ALA A 45 -22.34 22.22 -16.87
N GLU A 46 -23.46 21.66 -16.42
CA GLU A 46 -24.09 22.04 -15.15
C GLU A 46 -23.23 21.66 -13.94
N ALA A 47 -22.62 20.48 -13.95
CA ALA A 47 -21.69 20.06 -12.91
C ALA A 47 -20.43 20.94 -12.89
N LEU A 48 -19.90 21.35 -14.05
CA LEU A 48 -18.78 22.28 -14.16
C LEU A 48 -19.11 23.63 -13.50
N LYS A 49 -20.34 24.13 -13.73
CA LYS A 49 -20.83 25.39 -13.17
C LYS A 49 -21.06 25.31 -11.66
N ALA A 50 -21.45 24.14 -11.14
CA ALA A 50 -21.63 23.92 -9.71
C ALA A 50 -20.30 23.70 -8.97
N GLY A 51 -19.32 23.08 -9.63
CA GLY A 51 -18.17 22.47 -8.96
C GLY A 51 -18.58 21.23 -8.17
N ASN A 52 -17.67 20.70 -7.34
CA ASN A 52 -17.98 19.59 -6.44
C ASN A 52 -18.24 20.08 -5.02
N LYS A 53 -18.80 19.22 -4.15
CA LYS A 53 -19.18 19.60 -2.79
C LYS A 53 -18.01 20.08 -1.93
N GLU A 54 -16.82 19.51 -2.14
CA GLU A 54 -15.58 19.88 -1.43
C GLU A 54 -14.97 21.19 -1.97
N PHE A 55 -15.15 21.43 -3.27
CA PHE A 55 -14.56 22.52 -4.04
C PHE A 55 -15.63 23.17 -4.94
N PRO A 56 -16.63 23.86 -4.36
CA PRO A 56 -17.69 24.49 -5.13
C PRO A 56 -17.12 25.65 -5.95
N LEU A 57 -17.65 25.83 -7.17
CA LEU A 57 -17.26 26.96 -7.98
C LEU A 57 -17.89 28.24 -7.42
N GLN A 58 -17.05 29.21 -7.04
CA GLN A 58 -17.52 30.50 -6.55
C GLN A 58 -17.68 31.51 -7.68
N ILE A 59 -18.70 32.36 -7.59
CA ILE A 59 -18.93 33.46 -8.52
C ILE A 59 -18.59 34.76 -7.80
N SER A 60 -17.59 35.47 -8.33
CA SER A 60 -17.23 36.81 -7.88
C SER A 60 -18.09 37.85 -8.59
N TYR A 61 -18.70 38.74 -7.80
CA TYR A 61 -19.43 39.92 -8.28
C TYR A 61 -18.59 41.20 -8.20
N THR A 62 -17.35 41.10 -7.70
CA THR A 62 -16.38 42.20 -7.70
C THR A 62 -15.41 42.07 -8.88
N GLU A 63 -14.84 43.20 -9.31
CA GLU A 63 -13.85 43.23 -10.40
C GLU A 63 -12.50 42.60 -10.01
N ASP A 64 -12.23 42.40 -8.72
CA ASP A 64 -10.94 41.92 -8.19
C ASP A 64 -11.01 40.56 -7.48
N GLY A 65 -12.19 39.95 -7.38
CA GLY A 65 -12.40 38.66 -6.72
C GLY A 65 -12.20 38.72 -5.20
N SER A 66 -12.35 39.89 -4.58
CA SER A 66 -12.13 40.05 -3.14
C SER A 66 -13.26 39.48 -2.27
N ASP A 67 -14.41 39.19 -2.86
CA ASP A 67 -15.60 38.59 -2.23
C ASP A 67 -15.59 37.06 -2.20
N VAL A 68 -14.60 36.42 -2.82
CA VAL A 68 -14.46 34.95 -2.87
C VAL A 68 -13.16 34.47 -2.22
N ASN A 69 -13.15 33.22 -1.75
CA ASN A 69 -11.91 32.59 -1.29
C ASN A 69 -11.10 32.08 -2.49
N LYS A 70 -10.01 32.78 -2.80
CA LYS A 70 -9.15 32.53 -3.97
C LYS A 70 -8.39 31.20 -3.93
N ALA A 71 -8.36 30.52 -2.79
CA ALA A 71 -7.79 29.18 -2.64
C ALA A 71 -8.59 28.09 -3.37
N PHE A 72 -9.88 28.33 -3.58
CA PHE A 72 -10.84 27.41 -4.22
C PHE A 72 -11.14 27.86 -5.66
N PRO A 73 -11.79 27.02 -6.50
CA PRO A 73 -12.25 27.43 -7.81
C PRO A 73 -13.16 28.66 -7.78
N TRP A 74 -12.90 29.63 -8.64
CA TRP A 74 -13.77 30.80 -8.81
C TRP A 74 -13.71 31.40 -10.22
N VAL A 75 -14.77 32.12 -10.59
CA VAL A 75 -14.92 32.87 -11.85
C VAL A 75 -15.54 34.25 -11.59
N PHE A 76 -15.48 35.15 -12.57
CA PHE A 76 -16.32 36.36 -12.54
C PHE A 76 -17.73 36.04 -13.06
N ASP A 77 -18.74 36.81 -12.64
CA ASP A 77 -20.11 36.65 -13.15
C ASP A 77 -20.18 36.72 -14.69
N ASP A 78 -19.44 37.67 -15.29
CA ASP A 78 -19.36 37.83 -16.75
C ASP A 78 -18.73 36.62 -17.48
N ASP A 79 -17.93 35.80 -16.79
CA ASP A 79 -17.27 34.63 -17.38
C ASP A 79 -18.30 33.53 -17.77
N LEU A 80 -19.49 33.52 -17.16
CA LEU A 80 -20.54 32.51 -17.32
C LEU A 80 -21.50 32.75 -18.50
N VAL A 81 -21.57 33.97 -19.02
CA VAL A 81 -22.61 34.40 -19.97
C VAL A 81 -22.71 33.50 -21.20
N ASP A 82 -21.58 33.16 -21.81
CA ASP A 82 -21.55 32.35 -23.04
C ASP A 82 -21.92 30.87 -22.78
N LEU A 83 -21.46 30.33 -21.64
CA LEU A 83 -21.79 28.96 -21.22
C LEU A 83 -23.29 28.82 -20.92
N ASP A 84 -23.87 29.81 -20.24
CA ASP A 84 -25.31 29.83 -19.94
C ASP A 84 -26.16 29.91 -21.20
N ALA A 85 -25.74 30.71 -22.18
CA ALA A 85 -26.41 30.78 -23.47
C ALA A 85 -26.31 29.46 -24.27
N ALA A 86 -25.18 28.76 -24.18
CA ALA A 86 -25.00 27.45 -24.81
C ALA A 86 -25.85 26.36 -24.13
N LEU A 87 -25.92 26.36 -22.79
CA LEU A 87 -26.78 25.49 -22.00
C LEU A 87 -28.27 25.69 -22.32
N GLU A 88 -28.72 26.94 -22.42
CA GLU A 88 -30.10 27.26 -22.79
C GLU A 88 -30.44 26.78 -24.21
N PHE A 89 -29.53 26.99 -25.16
CA PHE A 89 -29.68 26.45 -26.52
C PHE A 89 -29.76 24.92 -26.52
N ALA A 90 -28.85 24.24 -25.82
CA ALA A 90 -28.81 22.78 -25.75
C ALA A 90 -30.10 22.17 -25.17
N ARG A 91 -30.70 22.79 -24.14
CA ARG A 91 -31.97 22.35 -23.53
C ARG A 91 -33.18 22.48 -24.45
N SER A 92 -33.12 23.40 -25.42
CA SER A 92 -34.23 23.71 -26.32
C SER A 92 -34.06 23.15 -27.73
N ALA A 93 -32.92 22.51 -28.03
CA ALA A 93 -32.56 22.01 -29.35
C ALA A 93 -33.53 20.92 -29.85
N GLY A 94 -34.01 21.08 -31.10
CA GLY A 94 -34.79 20.06 -31.80
C GLY A 94 -33.91 18.91 -32.32
N SER A 95 -34.54 17.82 -32.78
CA SER A 95 -33.81 16.63 -33.26
C SER A 95 -32.86 16.89 -34.43
N SER A 96 -33.04 17.97 -35.19
CA SER A 96 -32.15 18.39 -36.29
C SER A 96 -30.99 19.29 -35.85
N GLU A 97 -30.98 19.74 -34.59
CA GLU A 97 -30.03 20.73 -34.05
C GLU A 97 -29.08 20.10 -33.01
N ILE A 98 -29.21 18.80 -32.72
CA ILE A 98 -28.43 18.08 -31.70
C ILE A 98 -26.93 18.23 -31.95
N ASP A 99 -26.46 18.02 -33.18
CA ASP A 99 -25.03 18.14 -33.52
C ASP A 99 -24.51 19.57 -33.29
N GLU A 100 -25.32 20.59 -33.61
CA GLU A 100 -24.94 22.00 -33.40
C GLU A 100 -24.91 22.34 -31.90
N ALA A 101 -25.91 21.89 -31.15
CA ALA A 101 -25.98 22.07 -29.71
C ALA A 101 -24.80 21.41 -28.98
N MET A 102 -24.44 20.18 -29.36
CA MET A 102 -23.28 19.49 -28.80
C MET A 102 -21.97 20.21 -29.11
N ASN A 103 -21.74 20.59 -30.37
CA ASN A 103 -20.50 21.28 -30.75
C ASN A 103 -20.37 22.64 -30.04
N ARG A 104 -21.46 23.41 -29.95
CA ARG A 104 -21.46 24.70 -29.26
C ARG A 104 -21.22 24.52 -27.77
N LEU A 105 -21.88 23.57 -27.12
CA LEU A 105 -21.72 23.33 -25.69
C LEU A 105 -20.32 22.80 -25.36
N LEU A 106 -19.75 21.91 -26.19
CA LEU A 106 -18.35 21.47 -26.06
C LEU A 106 -17.36 22.64 -26.15
N ASP A 107 -17.53 23.52 -27.15
CA ASP A 107 -16.66 24.69 -27.35
C ASP A 107 -16.74 25.67 -26.17
N GLU A 108 -17.94 25.94 -25.64
CA GLU A 108 -18.11 26.81 -24.48
C GLU A 108 -17.65 26.18 -23.16
N ILE A 109 -17.77 24.85 -22.99
CA ILE A 109 -17.18 24.14 -21.84
C ILE A 109 -15.66 24.35 -21.82
N GLU A 110 -14.98 24.14 -22.95
CA GLU A 110 -13.52 24.28 -23.01
C GLU A 110 -13.08 25.72 -22.76
N LYS A 111 -13.76 26.71 -23.36
CA LYS A 111 -13.48 28.13 -23.07
C LYS A 111 -13.74 28.49 -21.62
N PHE A 112 -14.78 27.91 -20.99
CA PHE A 112 -15.11 28.21 -19.61
C PHE A 112 -14.06 27.65 -18.63
N LYS A 113 -13.51 26.46 -18.88
CA LYS A 113 -12.42 25.89 -18.07
C LYS A 113 -11.23 26.85 -17.98
N ASP A 114 -10.86 27.49 -19.09
CA ASP A 114 -9.77 28.47 -19.14
C ASP A 114 -10.05 29.75 -18.32
N LYS A 115 -11.31 30.01 -17.96
CA LYS A 115 -11.71 31.17 -17.14
C LYS A 115 -11.68 30.87 -15.63
N ILE A 116 -11.62 29.60 -15.23
CA ILE A 116 -11.62 29.20 -13.81
C ILE A 116 -10.27 29.53 -13.18
N LYS A 117 -10.33 30.13 -11.99
CA LYS A 117 -9.18 30.65 -11.27
C LYS A 117 -9.06 29.94 -9.92
N ALA A 118 -7.81 29.75 -9.48
CA ALA A 118 -7.44 29.40 -8.11
C ALA A 118 -5.98 29.81 -7.88
N ASP A 119 -5.66 30.25 -6.67
CA ASP A 119 -4.28 30.65 -6.33
C ASP A 119 -3.40 29.48 -5.85
N GLY A 120 -4.00 28.29 -5.65
CA GLY A 120 -3.31 27.06 -5.26
C GLY A 120 -2.70 27.11 -3.85
N SER A 121 -3.25 27.97 -2.97
CA SER A 121 -2.85 28.08 -1.57
C SER A 121 -3.50 27.04 -0.64
N ASP A 122 -4.60 26.40 -1.05
CA ASP A 122 -5.13 25.21 -0.36
C ASP A 122 -4.23 23.99 -0.70
N PRO A 123 -3.76 23.23 0.30
CA PRO A 123 -2.88 22.09 0.05
C PRO A 123 -3.59 20.86 -0.55
N TYR A 124 -4.92 20.85 -0.60
CA TYR A 124 -5.75 19.77 -1.15
C TYR A 124 -6.26 20.07 -2.55
N PHE A 125 -6.14 21.32 -3.04
CA PHE A 125 -6.66 21.71 -4.35
C PHE A 125 -5.63 22.49 -5.17
N ARG A 126 -5.47 22.09 -6.43
CA ARG A 126 -4.72 22.86 -7.42
C ARG A 126 -5.34 22.66 -8.81
N LEU A 127 -5.45 23.74 -9.58
CA LEU A 127 -5.71 23.61 -11.03
C LEU A 127 -4.50 22.98 -11.71
N ASP A 128 -4.70 22.23 -12.81
CA ASP A 128 -3.57 21.63 -13.54
C ASP A 128 -2.53 22.73 -13.86
N PRO A 129 -1.31 22.67 -13.28
CA PRO A 129 -0.28 23.67 -13.51
C PRO A 129 0.32 23.58 -14.94
N GLY A 130 -0.18 22.66 -15.76
CA GLY A 130 0.27 22.39 -17.11
C GLY A 130 1.26 21.21 -17.15
N PRO A 131 1.67 20.80 -18.36
CA PRO A 131 2.59 19.66 -18.53
C PRO A 131 3.99 19.90 -17.94
N GLY A 132 4.37 21.15 -17.76
CA GLY A 132 5.70 21.56 -17.34
C GLY A 132 6.77 21.35 -18.40
N LEU A 133 8.03 21.37 -17.95
CA LEU A 133 9.20 21.11 -18.79
C LEU A 133 9.27 19.61 -19.13
N GLN A 134 8.49 19.18 -20.11
CA GLN A 134 8.49 17.79 -20.56
C GLN A 134 9.82 17.41 -21.20
N ARG A 135 10.16 16.12 -21.18
CA ARG A 135 11.30 15.63 -21.92
C ARG A 135 10.88 15.41 -23.38
N ILE A 136 11.57 16.05 -24.32
CA ILE A 136 11.37 15.84 -25.74
C ILE A 136 12.50 15.00 -26.32
N THR A 137 12.19 14.24 -27.37
CA THR A 137 13.21 13.58 -28.18
C THR A 137 14.00 14.64 -28.96
N ILE A 138 15.31 14.71 -28.70
CA ILE A 138 16.22 15.61 -29.41
C ILE A 138 17.03 14.89 -30.50
N SER A 139 17.13 13.57 -30.42
CA SER A 139 17.78 12.73 -31.43
C SER A 139 17.43 11.25 -31.22
N ALA A 140 17.50 10.44 -32.27
CA ALA A 140 17.36 8.99 -32.21
C ALA A 140 18.31 8.32 -33.24
N PRO A 141 18.75 7.07 -33.02
CA PRO A 141 19.49 6.33 -34.03
C PRO A 141 18.61 6.10 -35.27
N THR A 142 19.23 6.13 -36.46
CA THR A 142 18.58 5.69 -37.69
C THR A 142 18.49 4.17 -37.73
N ASN A 143 17.74 3.62 -38.70
CA ASN A 143 17.70 2.18 -38.96
C ASN A 143 18.98 1.66 -39.66
N GLU A 144 20.01 2.50 -39.85
CA GLU A 144 21.28 2.14 -40.49
C GLU A 144 22.28 1.57 -39.46
N TRP A 145 21.95 0.41 -38.91
CA TRP A 145 22.79 -0.28 -37.93
C TRP A 145 23.95 -1.04 -38.59
N THR A 146 25.13 -1.00 -37.96
CA THR A 146 26.33 -1.75 -38.37
C THR A 146 27.05 -2.35 -37.17
N THR A 147 27.76 -3.47 -37.36
CA THR A 147 28.63 -4.04 -36.33
C THR A 147 29.96 -3.29 -36.24
N ARG A 148 30.56 -3.28 -35.05
CA ARG A 148 31.87 -2.66 -34.81
C ARG A 148 32.69 -3.42 -33.76
N THR A 149 33.95 -3.02 -33.58
CA THR A 149 34.79 -3.51 -32.48
C THR A 149 34.22 -3.07 -31.12
N PRO A 150 34.29 -3.94 -30.09
CA PRO A 150 33.74 -3.67 -28.76
C PRO A 150 34.33 -2.44 -28.08
N LEU A 151 33.53 -1.79 -27.23
CA LEU A 151 33.92 -0.68 -26.37
C LEU A 151 34.72 -1.16 -25.15
N ASP A 152 34.37 -2.32 -24.58
CA ASP A 152 35.08 -2.91 -23.45
C ASP A 152 36.34 -3.65 -23.89
N ASN A 153 37.51 -3.17 -23.48
CA ASN A 153 38.79 -3.78 -23.83
C ASN A 153 39.02 -5.16 -23.20
N ARG A 154 38.22 -5.56 -22.20
CA ARG A 154 38.22 -6.92 -21.63
C ARG A 154 37.49 -7.91 -22.53
N VAL A 155 36.73 -7.41 -23.49
CA VAL A 155 35.92 -8.19 -24.40
C VAL A 155 36.73 -8.48 -25.66
N PRO A 156 36.94 -9.76 -26.03
CA PRO A 156 37.71 -10.12 -27.22
C PRO A 156 37.12 -9.55 -28.51
N SER A 157 37.98 -9.16 -29.46
CA SER A 157 37.55 -8.65 -30.78
C SER A 157 36.85 -9.71 -31.64
N ASN A 158 36.96 -10.98 -31.29
CA ASN A 158 36.37 -12.14 -31.95
C ASN A 158 35.19 -12.73 -31.14
N PHE A 159 34.18 -11.90 -30.85
CA PHE A 159 32.91 -12.35 -30.29
C PHE A 159 32.34 -13.59 -30.98
N ALA A 160 31.61 -14.40 -30.23
CA ALA A 160 30.78 -15.44 -30.80
C ALA A 160 29.57 -14.84 -31.53
N GLY A 161 29.56 -14.89 -32.87
CA GLY A 161 28.40 -15.15 -33.74
C GLY A 161 27.10 -14.34 -33.64
N GLY A 162 27.00 -13.28 -32.83
CA GLY A 162 25.78 -12.49 -32.71
C GLY A 162 25.37 -11.85 -34.05
N THR A 163 24.07 -11.85 -34.35
CA THR A 163 23.50 -11.21 -35.53
C THR A 163 22.47 -10.17 -35.12
N PHE A 164 22.18 -9.22 -36.02
CA PHE A 164 21.10 -8.27 -35.84
C PHE A 164 20.32 -8.14 -37.14
N GLU A 165 19.04 -7.80 -37.00
CA GLU A 165 18.18 -7.43 -38.12
C GLU A 165 17.22 -6.33 -37.66
N VAL A 166 16.90 -5.42 -38.57
CA VAL A 166 15.83 -4.44 -38.36
C VAL A 166 14.55 -5.06 -38.90
N ILE A 167 13.53 -5.18 -38.04
CA ILE A 167 12.24 -5.81 -38.38
C ILE A 167 11.09 -4.87 -38.05
N PRO A 168 9.93 -5.00 -38.71
CA PRO A 168 8.72 -4.33 -38.24
C PRO A 168 8.41 -4.71 -36.79
N TYR A 169 7.84 -3.78 -36.02
CA TYR A 169 7.44 -4.04 -34.64
C TYR A 169 6.52 -5.29 -34.58
N PRO A 170 6.92 -6.34 -33.84
CA PRO A 170 6.30 -7.65 -33.99
C PRO A 170 5.06 -7.90 -33.12
N PHE A 171 4.71 -6.98 -32.22
CA PHE A 171 3.58 -7.12 -31.32
C PHE A 171 2.35 -6.40 -31.90
N ALA A 172 1.17 -6.99 -31.71
CA ALA A 172 -0.07 -6.38 -32.13
C ALA A 172 -0.46 -5.28 -31.13
N ASP A 173 -0.20 -4.02 -31.46
CA ASP A 173 -0.74 -2.89 -30.71
C ASP A 173 -1.30 -1.81 -31.66
N SER A 174 -2.15 -0.95 -31.08
CA SER A 174 -2.80 0.17 -31.77
C SER A 174 -1.86 1.37 -31.98
N GLU A 175 -0.60 1.29 -31.54
CA GLU A 175 0.32 2.43 -31.45
C GLU A 175 1.15 2.66 -32.72
N GLY A 176 1.10 1.73 -33.69
CA GLY A 176 1.76 1.93 -34.99
C GLY A 176 3.28 2.11 -34.88
N LYS A 177 3.92 1.41 -33.95
CA LYS A 177 5.37 1.52 -33.71
C LYS A 177 6.20 1.15 -34.94
N GLY A 178 7.29 1.89 -35.15
CA GLY A 178 8.22 1.73 -36.26
C GLY A 178 9.09 0.48 -36.17
N ASP A 179 10.03 0.33 -37.11
CA ASP A 179 10.95 -0.81 -37.11
C ASP A 179 11.79 -0.88 -35.82
N VAL A 180 12.10 -2.10 -35.40
CA VAL A 180 12.83 -2.41 -34.17
C VAL A 180 14.08 -3.21 -34.45
N LEU A 181 15.05 -3.11 -33.53
CA LEU A 181 16.31 -3.81 -33.63
C LEU A 181 16.22 -5.19 -32.96
N LYS A 182 16.08 -6.25 -33.76
CA LYS A 182 16.17 -7.61 -33.26
C LYS A 182 17.63 -8.04 -33.20
N ILE A 183 18.06 -8.48 -32.03
CA ILE A 183 19.42 -8.92 -31.73
C ILE A 183 19.37 -10.40 -31.38
N ASN A 184 20.06 -11.24 -32.16
CA ASN A 184 20.33 -12.62 -31.79
C ASN A 184 21.74 -12.69 -31.22
N TYR A 185 21.87 -13.05 -29.96
CA TYR A 185 23.16 -13.11 -29.29
C TYR A 185 23.63 -14.56 -29.08
N VAL A 186 24.94 -14.74 -29.02
CA VAL A 186 25.59 -16.00 -28.69
C VAL A 186 26.65 -15.74 -27.61
N HIS A 187 26.53 -16.48 -26.50
CA HIS A 187 27.48 -16.49 -25.40
C HIS A 187 28.03 -17.91 -25.25
N ASN A 188 29.34 -18.08 -25.39
CA ASN A 188 29.98 -19.41 -25.40
C ASN A 188 30.47 -19.89 -24.01
N GLY A 189 30.23 -19.11 -22.95
CA GLY A 189 30.61 -19.44 -21.58
C GLY A 189 32.09 -19.22 -21.19
N VAL A 190 32.41 -19.73 -20.00
CA VAL A 190 33.58 -19.70 -19.07
C VAL A 190 34.92 -19.00 -19.45
N SER A 191 35.25 -18.69 -20.70
CA SER A 191 36.51 -18.00 -21.05
C SER A 191 36.39 -16.76 -21.95
N THR A 192 35.21 -16.46 -22.50
CA THR A 192 35.02 -15.31 -23.41
C THR A 192 33.69 -14.60 -23.19
N PHE A 193 33.71 -13.27 -23.21
CA PHE A 193 32.51 -12.45 -23.37
C PHE A 193 31.86 -12.77 -24.74
N GLY A 194 30.52 -12.90 -24.79
CA GLY A 194 29.74 -13.17 -26.03
C GLY A 194 28.56 -12.20 -26.14
N GLY A 195 27.93 -12.00 -27.31
CA GLY A 195 27.08 -10.82 -27.60
C GLY A 195 27.41 -10.06 -28.90
N ILE A 196 27.12 -8.75 -28.97
CA ILE A 196 27.26 -7.91 -30.17
C ILE A 196 27.48 -6.43 -29.82
N THR A 197 28.29 -5.73 -30.61
CA THR A 197 28.42 -4.27 -30.55
C THR A 197 27.91 -3.65 -31.84
N LEU A 198 26.88 -2.82 -31.71
CA LEU A 198 26.16 -2.19 -32.81
C LEU A 198 26.33 -0.69 -32.74
N GLN A 199 26.36 -0.05 -33.90
CA GLN A 199 26.33 1.40 -34.02
C GLN A 199 25.37 1.85 -35.11
N ALA A 200 24.74 2.99 -34.90
CA ALA A 200 23.92 3.67 -35.89
C ALA A 200 24.19 5.19 -35.87
N PRO A 201 24.10 5.88 -37.02
CA PRO A 201 24.06 7.34 -37.06
C PRO A 201 22.89 7.88 -36.24
N LEU A 202 23.08 9.03 -35.60
CA LEU A 202 22.00 9.78 -34.96
C LEU A 202 21.36 10.75 -35.95
N SER A 203 20.03 10.81 -35.96
CA SER A 203 19.26 11.74 -36.80
C SER A 203 18.26 12.54 -35.95
N PRO A 204 18.39 13.88 -35.89
CA PRO A 204 19.54 14.65 -36.35
C PRO A 204 20.79 14.37 -35.50
N THR A 205 21.98 14.71 -36.03
CA THR A 205 23.15 14.91 -35.18
C THR A 205 22.83 16.04 -34.18
N VAL A 206 23.17 15.83 -32.92
CA VAL A 206 22.69 16.69 -31.83
C VAL A 206 23.84 17.13 -30.92
N ASN A 207 23.73 18.32 -30.35
CA ASN A 207 24.56 18.72 -29.22
C ASN A 207 23.80 18.40 -27.93
N VAL A 208 24.12 17.28 -27.29
CA VAL A 208 23.41 16.78 -26.11
C VAL A 208 23.62 17.74 -24.94
N PRO A 209 22.56 18.35 -24.39
CA PRO A 209 22.65 19.26 -23.26
C PRO A 209 22.85 18.52 -21.93
N ALA A 210 23.24 19.25 -20.88
CA ALA A 210 23.26 18.72 -19.52
C ALA A 210 21.85 18.31 -19.08
N GLY A 211 21.76 17.21 -18.33
CA GLY A 211 20.49 16.67 -17.86
C GLY A 211 19.69 15.89 -18.90
N ALA A 212 20.22 15.66 -20.11
CA ALA A 212 19.64 14.76 -21.11
C ALA A 212 19.78 13.28 -20.73
N THR A 213 18.86 12.44 -21.20
CA THR A 213 18.83 11.00 -20.94
C THR A 213 18.71 10.23 -22.25
N ILE A 214 19.16 8.99 -22.25
CA ILE A 214 18.93 8.01 -23.31
C ILE A 214 17.83 7.09 -22.79
N GLU A 215 16.70 7.07 -23.49
CA GLU A 215 15.57 6.19 -23.24
C GLU A 215 15.59 5.06 -24.27
N PHE A 216 15.25 3.85 -23.85
CA PHE A 216 15.00 2.74 -24.76
C PHE A 216 14.26 1.59 -24.07
N ASP A 217 13.56 0.80 -24.88
CA ASP A 217 12.87 -0.40 -24.44
C ASP A 217 13.62 -1.66 -24.88
N VAL A 218 13.71 -2.63 -23.99
CA VAL A 218 14.20 -3.98 -24.30
C VAL A 218 13.04 -4.95 -24.12
N TYR A 219 12.66 -5.60 -25.21
CA TYR A 219 11.72 -6.70 -25.22
C TYR A 219 12.49 -8.01 -25.26
N TYR A 220 12.05 -8.96 -24.45
CA TYR A 220 12.67 -10.26 -24.35
C TYR A 220 11.60 -11.34 -24.22
N PRO A 221 11.83 -12.54 -24.78
CA PRO A 221 10.90 -13.64 -24.63
C PRO A 221 10.86 -14.08 -23.16
N LYS A 222 9.73 -14.59 -22.70
CA LYS A 222 9.56 -15.09 -21.32
C LYS A 222 10.59 -16.16 -20.98
N SER A 223 11.02 -16.99 -21.94
CA SER A 223 12.12 -17.96 -21.72
C SER A 223 13.51 -17.33 -21.57
N ALA A 224 13.69 -16.07 -21.94
CA ALA A 224 14.93 -15.32 -21.72
C ALA A 224 14.90 -14.48 -20.44
N GLN A 225 13.79 -14.46 -19.70
CA GLN A 225 13.69 -13.72 -18.45
C GLN A 225 14.85 -14.16 -17.53
N GLY A 226 15.60 -13.15 -17.03
CA GLY A 226 16.84 -13.20 -16.23
C GLY A 226 17.88 -14.24 -16.59
N LYS A 227 18.02 -14.47 -17.90
CA LYS A 227 19.35 -14.55 -18.50
C LYS A 227 20.09 -13.23 -18.26
N PHE A 228 21.38 -13.32 -17.95
CA PHE A 228 22.19 -12.16 -17.55
C PHE A 228 22.90 -11.54 -18.74
N MET A 229 22.47 -10.33 -19.09
CA MET A 229 23.11 -9.56 -20.16
C MET A 229 23.57 -8.22 -19.63
N ARG A 230 24.80 -7.82 -19.95
CA ARG A 230 25.31 -6.48 -19.63
C ARG A 230 25.15 -5.59 -20.85
N TRP A 231 24.56 -4.42 -20.64
CA TRP A 231 24.57 -3.36 -21.64
C TRP A 231 25.62 -2.31 -21.34
N ARG A 232 26.25 -1.83 -22.41
CA ARG A 232 27.07 -0.64 -22.41
C ARG A 232 26.60 0.26 -23.54
N ILE A 233 26.32 1.51 -23.20
CA ILE A 233 25.75 2.48 -24.13
C ILE A 233 26.69 3.67 -24.23
N ARG A 234 26.83 4.19 -25.46
CA ARG A 234 27.64 5.36 -25.73
C ARG A 234 27.02 6.22 -26.83
N ASN A 235 26.87 7.52 -26.55
CA ASN A 235 26.41 8.52 -27.51
C ASN A 235 27.55 9.46 -27.99
N ARG A 236 28.76 9.45 -27.41
CA ARG A 236 29.87 10.37 -27.76
C ARG A 236 31.23 9.66 -27.83
N THR A 237 32.24 10.31 -28.43
CA THR A 237 33.57 9.76 -28.74
C THR A 237 34.59 9.72 -27.58
N SER A 238 34.36 10.36 -26.43
CA SER A 238 35.27 10.32 -25.25
C SER A 238 34.52 9.91 -23.97
N ASP A 239 35.16 9.07 -23.15
CA ASP A 239 34.57 8.17 -22.13
C ASP A 239 33.72 8.82 -21.02
N ILE A 240 32.45 8.39 -20.92
CA ILE A 240 31.70 8.01 -19.70
C ILE A 240 30.62 7.03 -20.16
N ASP A 241 30.92 5.73 -20.20
CA ASP A 241 29.93 4.74 -20.58
C ASP A 241 28.95 4.50 -19.43
N SER A 242 27.66 4.61 -19.72
CA SER A 242 26.64 4.15 -18.78
C SER A 242 26.58 2.64 -18.89
N TYR A 243 27.02 1.99 -17.82
CA TYR A 243 26.77 0.58 -17.63
C TYR A 243 25.37 0.40 -17.09
N MET A 244 24.63 -0.48 -17.72
CA MET A 244 23.52 -1.11 -17.03
C MET A 244 24.05 -2.43 -16.48
N ARG A 245 24.51 -2.34 -15.23
CA ARG A 245 24.91 -3.49 -14.43
C ARG A 245 23.83 -3.65 -13.38
N ASP A 246 22.67 -4.17 -13.75
CA ASP A 246 21.73 -4.59 -12.73
C ASP A 246 20.69 -5.60 -13.21
N TYR A 247 20.11 -6.23 -12.20
CA TYR A 247 19.12 -7.29 -12.18
C TYR A 247 17.74 -6.80 -12.68
N GLU A 248 17.66 -6.14 -13.84
CA GLU A 248 16.43 -5.51 -14.37
C GLU A 248 15.71 -6.33 -15.46
N TYR A 249 16.28 -7.46 -15.92
CA TYR A 249 15.60 -8.48 -16.75
C TYR A 249 14.57 -9.35 -15.98
N ASN A 250 14.08 -8.73 -14.93
CA ASN A 250 13.71 -9.24 -13.63
C ASN A 250 12.71 -8.27 -12.99
N ASN A 251 12.36 -7.20 -13.73
CA ASN A 251 11.31 -6.26 -13.39
C ASN A 251 10.14 -7.04 -12.82
N LEU A 252 9.73 -6.64 -11.63
CA LEU A 252 8.77 -7.30 -10.77
C LEU A 252 7.35 -7.18 -11.32
N ASN A 253 7.13 -6.27 -12.28
CA ASN A 253 5.96 -6.24 -13.16
C ASN A 253 6.45 -5.87 -14.57
N PRO A 254 6.95 -6.81 -15.38
CA PRO A 254 7.25 -6.50 -16.76
C PRO A 254 5.93 -6.38 -17.52
N ASP A 255 5.71 -5.28 -18.24
CA ASP A 255 4.53 -5.12 -19.07
C ASP A 255 4.46 -6.30 -20.05
N TRP A 256 3.36 -7.05 -20.01
CA TRP A 256 3.05 -7.98 -21.09
C TRP A 256 2.81 -7.15 -22.35
N VAL A 257 3.51 -7.51 -23.43
CA VAL A 257 3.42 -6.76 -24.69
C VAL A 257 2.71 -7.56 -25.78
N GLY A 258 2.81 -8.88 -25.73
CA GLY A 258 2.20 -9.72 -26.74
C GLY A 258 2.86 -11.08 -26.88
N SER A 259 2.45 -11.77 -27.95
CA SER A 259 3.04 -13.04 -28.36
C SER A 259 3.69 -12.88 -29.73
N TYR A 260 4.93 -13.36 -29.87
CA TYR A 260 5.66 -13.36 -31.13
C TYR A 260 6.41 -14.68 -31.28
N GLN A 261 6.28 -15.31 -32.46
CA GLN A 261 6.83 -16.63 -32.78
C GLN A 261 6.43 -17.75 -31.80
N GLY A 262 5.19 -17.70 -31.30
CA GLY A 262 4.67 -18.72 -30.38
C GLY A 262 5.17 -18.57 -28.94
N GLU A 263 5.84 -17.48 -28.63
CA GLU A 263 6.37 -17.17 -27.31
C GLU A 263 5.78 -15.86 -26.76
N THR A 264 5.62 -15.76 -25.44
CA THR A 264 5.22 -14.53 -24.75
C THR A 264 6.41 -13.61 -24.59
N TRP A 265 6.23 -12.31 -24.84
CA TRP A 265 7.29 -11.30 -24.70
C TRP A 265 6.95 -10.28 -23.62
N LEU A 266 8.00 -9.82 -22.96
CA LEU A 266 8.01 -8.92 -21.82
C LEU A 266 8.84 -7.68 -22.15
N LYS A 267 8.54 -6.52 -21.55
CA LYS A 267 9.27 -5.26 -21.76
C LYS A 267 9.93 -4.75 -20.49
N ALA A 268 11.16 -4.26 -20.64
CA ALA A 268 11.86 -3.43 -19.67
C ALA A 268 12.18 -2.07 -20.30
N HIS A 269 11.85 -0.99 -19.60
CA HIS A 269 12.16 0.37 -20.02
C HIS A 269 13.39 0.88 -19.27
N HIS A 270 14.32 1.50 -19.99
CA HIS A 270 15.57 2.01 -19.43
C HIS A 270 15.77 3.49 -19.73
N SER A 271 16.17 4.23 -18.70
CA SER A 271 16.51 5.64 -18.74
C SER A 271 17.90 5.85 -18.14
N VAL A 272 18.86 6.31 -18.94
CA VAL A 272 20.25 6.53 -18.49
C VAL A 272 20.73 7.94 -18.82
N ASN A 273 21.54 8.53 -17.95
CA ASN A 273 22.12 9.86 -18.22
C ASN A 273 22.95 9.84 -19.51
N ALA A 274 22.66 10.78 -20.42
CA ALA A 274 23.38 10.93 -21.68
C ALA A 274 24.67 11.74 -21.47
N THR A 275 25.74 11.40 -22.20
CA THR A 275 26.97 12.21 -22.15
C THR A 275 26.77 13.52 -22.91
N THR A 276 27.06 14.65 -22.26
CA THR A 276 26.91 15.99 -22.84
C THR A 276 27.89 16.26 -23.99
N GLY A 277 27.46 17.05 -24.96
CA GLY A 277 28.26 17.52 -26.09
C GLY A 277 27.82 16.96 -27.44
N SER A 278 28.59 17.26 -28.50
CA SER A 278 28.24 16.87 -29.87
C SER A 278 28.25 15.35 -30.05
N SER A 279 27.15 14.84 -30.61
CA SER A 279 26.82 13.43 -30.74
C SER A 279 26.19 13.17 -32.11
N SER A 280 26.85 12.34 -32.91
CA SER A 280 26.42 11.98 -34.28
C SER A 280 26.20 10.47 -34.46
N THR A 281 26.49 9.68 -33.43
CA THR A 281 26.49 8.21 -33.51
C THR A 281 26.07 7.65 -32.17
N PHE A 282 25.17 6.68 -32.20
CA PHE A 282 24.77 5.89 -31.06
C PHE A 282 25.43 4.52 -31.13
N ILE A 283 25.91 4.01 -30.00
CA ILE A 283 26.52 2.70 -29.89
C ILE A 283 25.81 1.94 -28.77
N LEU A 284 25.34 0.74 -29.13
CA LEU A 284 24.72 -0.22 -28.24
C LEU A 284 25.58 -1.47 -28.19
N GLU A 285 26.11 -1.77 -27.02
CA GLU A 285 26.89 -2.98 -26.78
C GLU A 285 26.14 -3.90 -25.83
N LEU A 286 25.96 -5.13 -26.26
CA LEU A 286 25.37 -6.22 -25.51
C LEU A 286 26.46 -7.28 -25.31
N HIS A 287 26.78 -7.63 -24.06
CA HIS A 287 27.71 -8.73 -23.81
C HIS A 287 27.37 -9.54 -22.54
N GLY A 288 27.55 -10.86 -22.59
CA GLY A 288 27.39 -11.79 -21.47
C GLY A 288 28.54 -11.68 -20.46
N GLU A 289 28.40 -12.27 -19.26
CA GLU A 289 29.42 -12.25 -18.20
C GLU A 289 30.30 -13.52 -18.17
N THR A 290 31.49 -13.43 -17.56
CA THR A 290 32.37 -14.58 -17.36
C THR A 290 31.77 -15.63 -16.42
N SER A 291 32.21 -16.90 -16.55
CA SER A 291 31.81 -18.01 -15.66
C SER A 291 30.33 -18.42 -15.73
N ARG A 292 29.66 -18.19 -16.88
CA ARG A 292 28.29 -18.62 -17.13
C ARG A 292 28.23 -19.79 -18.14
N PRO A 293 27.14 -20.59 -18.12
CA PRO A 293 26.85 -21.55 -19.18
C PRO A 293 26.75 -20.86 -20.54
N ALA A 294 27.06 -21.59 -21.61
CA ALA A 294 26.82 -21.08 -22.94
C ALA A 294 25.30 -20.87 -23.15
N GLU A 295 24.94 -19.76 -23.79
CA GLU A 295 23.55 -19.43 -24.09
C GLU A 295 23.43 -18.72 -25.44
N THR A 296 22.28 -18.90 -26.06
CA THR A 296 21.84 -18.11 -27.20
C THR A 296 20.46 -17.56 -26.90
N GLY A 297 20.13 -16.43 -27.52
CA GLY A 297 18.82 -15.84 -27.34
C GLY A 297 18.55 -14.72 -28.33
N THR A 298 17.32 -14.26 -28.30
CA THR A 298 16.85 -13.14 -29.11
C THR A 298 16.30 -12.08 -28.17
N LEU A 299 16.70 -10.83 -28.40
CA LEU A 299 16.14 -9.64 -27.78
C LEU A 299 15.65 -8.71 -28.88
N ILE A 300 14.69 -7.86 -28.56
CA ILE A 300 14.27 -6.76 -29.43
C ILE A 300 14.51 -5.47 -28.67
N VAL A 301 15.13 -4.49 -29.32
CA VAL A 301 15.35 -3.17 -28.75
C VAL A 301 14.56 -2.16 -29.57
N ALA A 302 13.77 -1.33 -28.90
CA ALA A 302 12.92 -0.33 -29.54
C ALA A 302 12.97 1.01 -28.79
N ASP A 303 12.31 2.01 -29.37
CA ASP A 303 12.13 3.35 -28.79
C ASP A 303 13.44 3.98 -28.28
N ILE A 304 14.55 3.69 -28.95
CA ILE A 304 15.85 4.26 -28.60
C ILE A 304 15.82 5.73 -28.96
N LYS A 305 15.98 6.60 -27.97
CA LYS A 305 15.95 8.05 -28.15
C LYS A 305 16.83 8.74 -27.12
N ILE A 306 17.43 9.85 -27.53
CA ILE A 306 18.02 10.82 -26.60
C ILE A 306 16.95 11.87 -26.34
N THR A 307 16.55 11.99 -25.08
CA THR A 307 15.62 13.02 -24.64
C THR A 307 16.32 14.09 -23.84
N ALA A 308 15.82 15.32 -23.91
CA ALA A 308 16.24 16.42 -23.06
C ALA A 308 15.01 17.21 -22.62
N PRO A 309 15.10 17.98 -21.51
CA PRO A 309 14.06 18.92 -21.17
C PRO A 309 13.76 19.84 -22.35
N ASP A 310 12.47 20.02 -22.66
CA ASP A 310 12.00 20.85 -23.76
C ASP A 310 12.57 22.26 -23.64
N PRO A 311 13.44 22.72 -24.55
CA PRO A 311 13.98 24.07 -24.47
C PRO A 311 12.90 25.16 -24.59
N ASN A 312 11.71 24.82 -25.11
CA ASN A 312 10.57 25.72 -25.23
C ASN A 312 9.48 25.46 -24.17
N GLY A 313 9.64 24.41 -23.35
CA GLY A 313 8.68 24.09 -22.30
C GLY A 313 8.76 25.12 -21.17
N ILE A 314 7.65 25.28 -20.45
CA ILE A 314 7.57 26.21 -19.32
C ILE A 314 7.96 25.43 -18.05
N PRO A 315 9.05 25.80 -17.35
CA PRO A 315 9.37 25.19 -16.07
C PRO A 315 8.27 25.45 -15.06
N LEU A 316 7.81 24.40 -14.39
CA LEU A 316 6.84 24.55 -13.30
C LEU A 316 7.55 25.09 -12.05
N PRO A 317 6.88 25.92 -11.25
CA PRO A 317 7.45 26.39 -10.00
C PRO A 317 7.66 25.23 -9.01
N ASN A 318 8.67 25.38 -8.16
CA ASN A 318 8.89 24.50 -7.02
C ASN A 318 7.79 24.69 -5.97
N VAL A 319 7.35 23.59 -5.34
CA VAL A 319 6.48 23.68 -4.17
C VAL A 319 7.28 24.20 -2.98
N VAL A 320 6.65 25.07 -2.20
CA VAL A 320 7.15 25.50 -0.90
C VAL A 320 6.18 25.01 0.16
N ASN A 321 6.58 24.00 0.92
CA ASN A 321 5.82 23.54 2.07
C ASN A 321 6.03 24.53 3.24
N THR A 322 4.94 25.03 3.81
CA THR A 322 4.99 26.14 4.78
C THR A 322 4.58 25.75 6.20
N LYS A 323 3.84 24.64 6.37
CA LYS A 323 3.35 24.18 7.67
C LYS A 323 4.30 23.15 8.27
N ARG A 324 4.89 23.45 9.42
CA ARG A 324 5.68 22.48 10.19
C ARG A 324 4.80 21.37 10.73
N TYR A 325 5.42 20.23 11.02
CA TYR A 325 4.76 19.05 11.58
C TYR A 325 3.84 19.35 12.78
N ASN A 326 4.20 20.29 13.64
CA ASN A 326 3.41 20.65 14.84
C ASN A 326 2.37 21.77 14.61
N GLU A 327 2.24 22.26 13.38
CA GLU A 327 1.20 23.21 12.96
C GLU A 327 0.04 22.51 12.23
N VAL A 328 0.17 21.20 11.99
CA VAL A 328 -0.84 20.35 11.36
C VAL A 328 -1.30 19.29 12.36
N ALA A 329 -2.43 18.63 12.08
CA ALA A 329 -2.96 17.60 12.97
C ALA A 329 -2.05 16.34 12.99
N PRO A 330 -1.94 15.62 14.12
CA PRO A 330 -1.12 14.42 14.19
C PRO A 330 -1.77 13.26 13.41
N LEU A 331 -0.98 12.46 12.67
CA LEU A 331 -1.52 11.34 11.86
C LEU A 331 -2.23 10.31 12.75
N LYS A 332 -1.64 9.99 13.90
CA LYS A 332 -2.20 9.10 14.92
C LYS A 332 -3.52 9.57 15.55
N SER A 333 -3.99 10.81 15.29
CA SER A 333 -5.35 11.21 15.70
C SER A 333 -6.45 10.64 14.79
N ILE A 334 -6.09 10.32 13.54
CA ILE A 334 -6.98 9.67 12.58
C ILE A 334 -6.71 8.17 12.59
N TYR A 335 -5.45 7.79 12.33
CA TYR A 335 -5.04 6.40 12.17
C TYR A 335 -4.58 5.83 13.49
N ASN A 336 -5.50 5.17 14.18
CA ASN A 336 -5.25 4.43 15.40
C ASN A 336 -6.32 3.33 15.56
N GLU A 337 -6.06 2.38 16.45
CA GLU A 337 -6.97 1.27 16.74
C GLU A 337 -8.31 1.72 17.35
N GLU A 338 -8.34 2.83 18.11
CA GLU A 338 -9.57 3.36 18.75
C GLU A 338 -10.61 3.81 17.71
N ASN A 339 -10.13 4.30 16.56
CA ASN A 339 -10.95 4.69 15.42
C ASN A 339 -11.28 3.49 14.48
N GLY A 340 -10.96 2.25 14.88
CA GLY A 340 -11.12 1.06 14.03
C GLY A 340 -10.15 1.01 12.85
N LEU A 341 -9.05 1.77 12.92
CA LEU A 341 -8.00 1.81 11.92
C LEU A 341 -6.73 1.11 12.43
N PHE A 342 -5.62 1.36 11.77
CA PHE A 342 -4.32 0.76 12.04
C PHE A 342 -3.39 1.77 12.70
N MET A 343 -2.32 1.27 13.31
CA MET A 343 -1.29 2.14 13.87
C MET A 343 -0.43 2.76 12.79
N VAL A 344 -0.07 4.04 12.96
CA VAL A 344 0.89 4.73 12.07
C VAL A 344 2.27 4.83 12.70
N GLY A 345 3.28 4.47 11.90
CA GLY A 345 4.65 4.41 12.34
C GLY A 345 5.67 5.06 11.43
N THR A 346 6.90 5.13 11.91
CA THR A 346 8.06 5.63 11.15
C THR A 346 9.37 5.04 11.67
N LEU A 347 10.49 5.34 11.01
CA LEU A 347 11.82 5.03 11.54
C LEU A 347 12.08 5.72 12.89
N GLY A 348 12.48 4.93 13.88
CA GLY A 348 12.78 5.42 15.22
C GLY A 348 13.75 4.52 15.97
N ALA A 349 14.75 5.14 16.59
CA ALA A 349 15.68 4.50 17.50
C ALA A 349 16.00 5.49 18.63
N SER A 350 16.06 5.02 19.88
CA SER A 350 16.24 5.85 21.08
C SER A 350 15.02 6.71 21.43
N SER A 351 15.23 7.76 22.24
CA SER A 351 14.15 8.60 22.75
C SER A 351 13.32 9.26 21.64
N ILE A 352 12.00 9.12 21.75
CA ILE A 352 11.00 9.64 20.82
C ILE A 352 10.62 11.07 21.23
N SER A 353 10.68 12.01 20.29
CA SER A 353 10.37 13.42 20.49
C SER A 353 10.05 14.11 19.16
N GLY A 354 9.55 15.35 19.23
CA GLY A 354 9.26 16.18 18.06
C GLY A 354 8.30 15.50 17.08
N LEU A 355 8.63 15.53 15.78
CA LEU A 355 7.80 14.97 14.70
C LEU A 355 7.41 13.51 14.97
N ARG A 356 8.35 12.69 15.45
CA ARG A 356 8.10 11.27 15.77
C ARG A 356 7.01 11.12 16.83
N ALA A 357 7.18 11.78 17.97
CA ALA A 357 6.23 11.72 19.09
C ALA A 357 4.87 12.29 18.70
N TYR A 358 4.85 13.34 17.87
CA TYR A 358 3.64 14.04 17.51
C TYR A 358 2.77 13.21 16.54
N HIS A 359 3.35 12.65 15.47
CA HIS A 359 2.55 11.97 14.44
C HIS A 359 2.38 10.46 14.61
N TYR A 360 3.32 9.77 15.26
CA TYR A 360 3.43 8.31 15.16
C TYR A 360 3.40 7.62 16.53
N GLU A 361 3.05 6.34 16.53
CA GLU A 361 2.98 5.51 17.74
C GLU A 361 3.88 4.27 17.69
N ILE A 362 4.20 3.74 16.51
CA ILE A 362 5.04 2.54 16.34
C ILE A 362 6.33 2.86 15.59
N PHE A 363 7.44 2.28 16.04
CA PHE A 363 8.77 2.60 15.52
C PHE A 363 9.58 1.36 15.19
N VAL A 364 10.34 1.46 14.10
CA VAL A 364 11.30 0.45 13.67
C VAL A 364 12.70 1.06 13.58
N ASP A 365 13.71 0.32 14.06
CA ASP A 365 15.12 0.64 13.85
C ASP A 365 15.60 -0.01 12.56
N GLY A 366 15.98 0.79 11.58
CA GLY A 366 16.33 0.28 10.25
C GLY A 366 17.59 -0.58 10.18
N ASN A 367 18.44 -0.66 11.22
CA ASN A 367 19.71 -1.40 11.12
C ASN A 367 20.19 -2.12 12.38
N ASN A 368 19.99 -1.57 13.58
CA ASN A 368 20.75 -2.02 14.75
C ASN A 368 20.34 -3.40 15.29
N LEU A 369 19.16 -3.89 14.93
CA LEU A 369 18.64 -5.19 15.36
C LEU A 369 18.81 -6.31 14.32
N LYS A 370 19.42 -6.01 13.17
CA LYS A 370 19.81 -7.02 12.16
C LYS A 370 20.84 -8.01 12.74
N ALA A 371 20.98 -9.19 12.12
CA ALA A 371 21.85 -10.27 12.64
C ALA A 371 23.35 -9.89 12.71
N GLU A 372 23.87 -9.12 11.74
CA GLU A 372 25.27 -8.68 11.74
C GLU A 372 25.66 -7.85 12.97
N PRO A 373 24.93 -6.79 13.36
CA PRO A 373 25.23 -6.07 14.60
C PRO A 373 24.86 -6.83 15.88
N THR A 374 23.83 -7.68 15.87
CA THR A 374 23.33 -8.33 17.10
C THR A 374 24.04 -9.63 17.47
N HIS A 375 24.50 -10.42 16.50
CA HIS A 375 25.21 -11.68 16.70
C HIS A 375 26.55 -11.71 15.93
N PRO A 376 27.43 -10.71 16.12
CA PRO A 376 28.60 -10.50 15.28
C PRO A 376 29.67 -11.60 15.42
N ARG A 377 29.62 -12.40 16.49
CA ARG A 377 30.68 -13.35 16.87
C ARG A 377 30.15 -14.78 16.86
N GLY A 378 30.94 -15.70 16.31
CA GLY A 378 30.53 -17.09 16.21
C GLY A 378 30.83 -17.91 17.48
N PRO A 379 30.03 -18.93 17.78
CA PRO A 379 30.23 -19.87 18.89
C PRO A 379 31.41 -20.83 18.69
N ASN A 380 32.28 -21.01 19.70
CA ASN A 380 33.44 -21.92 19.64
C ASN A 380 33.07 -23.41 19.62
N TRP A 381 31.85 -23.76 20.01
CA TRP A 381 31.32 -25.12 19.95
C TRP A 381 30.84 -25.50 18.55
N LEU A 382 30.61 -24.52 17.67
CA LEU A 382 30.23 -24.76 16.30
C LEU A 382 31.46 -25.22 15.52
N LYS A 383 31.41 -26.48 15.10
CA LYS A 383 32.46 -27.16 14.33
C LYS A 383 31.98 -27.53 12.94
N ASP A 384 32.90 -27.74 12.03
CA ASP A 384 32.59 -28.40 10.77
C ASP A 384 32.40 -29.91 10.97
N ILE A 385 31.99 -30.61 9.92
CA ILE A 385 31.84 -32.08 9.93
C ILE A 385 33.14 -32.86 10.23
N ASN A 386 34.30 -32.20 10.21
CA ASN A 386 35.61 -32.77 10.54
C ASN A 386 36.08 -32.37 11.96
N GLY A 387 35.24 -31.70 12.75
CA GLY A 387 35.55 -31.23 14.10
C GLY A 387 36.41 -29.96 14.17
N GLN A 388 36.66 -29.28 13.05
CA GLN A 388 37.41 -28.02 13.00
C GLN A 388 36.52 -26.83 13.39
N SER A 389 37.09 -25.85 14.09
CA SER A 389 36.37 -24.62 14.42
C SER A 389 36.06 -23.80 13.17
N LEU A 390 34.87 -23.20 13.11
CA LEU A 390 34.53 -22.27 12.04
C LEU A 390 35.35 -20.97 12.13
N SER A 391 35.67 -20.38 10.99
CA SER A 391 36.32 -19.06 10.94
C SER A 391 35.42 -18.02 11.60
N GLY A 392 35.94 -17.27 12.57
CA GLY A 392 35.19 -16.32 13.39
C GLY A 392 34.38 -16.94 14.54
N ALA A 393 34.39 -18.27 14.70
CA ALA A 393 33.65 -19.01 15.72
C ALA A 393 34.56 -19.39 16.90
N ASN A 394 34.80 -18.43 17.80
CA ASN A 394 35.81 -18.52 18.87
C ASN A 394 35.34 -18.07 20.25
N ASN A 395 34.05 -17.75 20.43
CA ASN A 395 33.52 -17.33 21.73
C ASN A 395 32.86 -18.48 22.49
N THR A 396 32.93 -18.43 23.82
CA THR A 396 32.20 -19.36 24.68
C THR A 396 30.70 -19.10 24.56
N PRO A 397 29.84 -20.15 24.52
CA PRO A 397 28.39 -19.97 24.45
C PRO A 397 27.86 -19.04 25.53
N GLY A 398 27.07 -18.05 25.12
CA GLY A 398 26.45 -17.07 26.00
C GLY A 398 26.45 -15.64 25.46
N VAL A 399 26.15 -14.68 26.34
CA VAL A 399 26.05 -13.24 26.02
C VAL A 399 27.28 -12.64 25.35
N GLY A 400 28.46 -13.26 25.49
CA GLY A 400 29.69 -12.81 24.84
C GLY A 400 29.66 -12.89 23.31
N GLU A 401 28.75 -13.68 22.74
CA GLU A 401 28.53 -13.79 21.28
C GLU A 401 27.75 -12.60 20.71
N TYR A 402 26.99 -11.91 21.56
CA TYR A 402 25.99 -10.93 21.17
C TYR A 402 26.42 -9.48 21.44
N SER A 403 25.74 -8.56 20.78
CA SER A 403 25.85 -7.12 21.00
C SER A 403 24.48 -6.47 20.83
N PHE A 404 23.78 -6.22 21.93
CA PHE A 404 22.39 -5.77 21.88
C PHE A 404 22.25 -4.24 21.80
N PRO A 405 21.37 -3.71 20.93
CA PRO A 405 21.05 -2.29 20.85
C PRO A 405 20.12 -1.79 21.98
N THR A 406 20.33 -2.25 23.21
CA THR A 406 19.40 -2.08 24.34
C THR A 406 18.97 -0.64 24.57
N SER A 407 19.91 0.30 24.53
CA SER A 407 19.64 1.73 24.80
C SER A 407 18.70 2.38 23.78
N TYR A 408 18.68 1.90 22.53
CA TYR A 408 17.80 2.44 21.49
C TYR A 408 16.34 2.08 21.79
N TYR A 409 16.05 0.80 22.06
CA TYR A 409 14.69 0.35 22.35
C TYR A 409 14.20 0.75 23.74
N GLN A 410 15.12 0.84 24.72
CA GLN A 410 14.78 1.36 26.04
C GLN A 410 14.43 2.86 25.97
N GLY A 411 15.09 3.62 25.09
CA GLY A 411 14.76 5.02 24.83
C GLY A 411 13.31 5.18 24.35
N ILE A 412 12.86 4.33 23.41
CA ILE A 412 11.48 4.35 22.89
C ILE A 412 10.48 4.08 24.01
N LYS A 413 10.64 2.95 24.72
CA LYS A 413 9.80 2.55 25.86
C LYS A 413 9.64 3.69 26.89
N ASN A 414 10.72 4.43 27.16
CA ASN A 414 10.75 5.42 28.24
C ASN A 414 10.31 6.83 27.80
N SER A 415 9.93 7.05 26.53
CA SER A 415 9.66 8.40 26.01
C SER A 415 8.23 8.90 26.23
N GLY A 416 7.29 8.01 26.54
CA GLY A 416 5.88 8.32 26.73
C GLY A 416 5.30 7.62 27.96
N ALA A 417 3.97 7.65 28.08
CA ALA A 417 3.26 6.80 29.04
C ALA A 417 3.53 5.32 28.74
N PRO A 418 3.48 4.42 29.75
CA PRO A 418 3.65 2.99 29.50
C PRO A 418 2.69 2.49 28.41
N GLY A 419 3.24 1.92 27.33
CA GLY A 419 2.47 1.43 26.19
C GLY A 419 2.17 2.45 25.09
N GLU A 420 2.48 3.74 25.30
CA GLU A 420 2.22 4.80 24.31
C GLU A 420 3.02 4.60 23.02
N TYR A 421 4.30 4.21 23.13
CA TYR A 421 5.17 3.99 21.98
C TYR A 421 5.56 2.51 21.86
N LYS A 422 5.31 1.97 20.67
CA LYS A 422 5.46 0.56 20.35
C LYS A 422 6.70 0.34 19.49
N ASN A 423 7.28 -0.86 19.57
CA ASN A 423 8.44 -1.26 18.77
C ASN A 423 8.02 -2.34 17.76
N HIS A 424 8.47 -2.18 16.52
CA HIS A 424 8.52 -3.22 15.51
C HIS A 424 9.97 -3.70 15.38
N GLY A 425 10.23 -4.97 15.66
CA GLY A 425 11.57 -5.55 15.64
C GLY A 425 12.00 -5.97 14.24
N HIS A 426 13.14 -5.48 13.76
CA HIS A 426 13.63 -5.77 12.41
C HIS A 426 15.15 -6.07 12.42
N VAL A 427 15.63 -7.29 12.20
CA VAL A 427 14.97 -8.57 11.86
C VAL A 427 15.82 -9.71 12.45
N LEU A 428 15.21 -10.85 12.82
CA LEU A 428 15.96 -12.02 13.31
C LEU A 428 16.74 -12.74 12.19
N ALA A 429 16.10 -13.06 11.08
CA ALA A 429 16.73 -13.77 9.97
C ALA A 429 16.60 -13.05 8.64
N TRP A 430 17.73 -12.89 7.96
CA TRP A 430 17.80 -12.31 6.63
C TRP A 430 19.00 -12.87 5.85
N TYR A 431 18.88 -12.93 4.52
CA TYR A 431 19.97 -13.34 3.65
C TYR A 431 21.09 -12.30 3.54
N ASN A 432 20.75 -11.03 3.81
CA ASN A 432 21.66 -9.89 3.79
C ASN A 432 21.95 -9.41 5.22
N GLN A 433 23.04 -8.62 5.40
CA GLN A 433 23.48 -8.08 6.70
C GLN A 433 23.48 -9.14 7.82
N ALA A 434 23.98 -10.33 7.47
CA ALA A 434 24.27 -11.42 8.38
C ALA A 434 25.80 -11.57 8.54
N PRO A 435 26.29 -11.91 9.75
CA PRO A 435 27.72 -11.98 10.02
C PRO A 435 28.39 -13.07 9.17
N SER A 436 29.66 -12.86 8.83
CA SER A 436 30.41 -13.75 7.93
C SER A 436 30.40 -15.21 8.37
N TRP A 437 30.45 -15.46 9.69
CA TRP A 437 30.47 -16.80 10.25
C TRP A 437 29.15 -17.56 10.05
N MET A 438 28.00 -16.87 9.99
CA MET A 438 26.72 -17.47 9.62
C MET A 438 26.72 -17.77 8.12
N ARG A 439 27.05 -16.77 7.29
CA ARG A 439 26.95 -16.88 5.82
C ARG A 439 27.80 -18.01 5.20
N GLN A 440 28.86 -18.47 5.86
CA GLN A 440 29.68 -19.60 5.41
C GLN A 440 29.06 -20.99 5.68
N ILE A 441 28.04 -21.10 6.56
CA ILE A 441 27.46 -22.39 6.97
C ILE A 441 26.65 -22.99 5.82
N ILE A 442 26.89 -24.26 5.49
CA ILE A 442 26.12 -25.03 4.50
C ILE A 442 25.74 -26.42 5.04
N PRO A 443 24.67 -27.06 4.53
CA PRO A 443 24.36 -28.46 4.82
C PRO A 443 25.56 -29.39 4.60
N ALA A 444 25.71 -30.40 5.47
CA ALA A 444 26.79 -31.40 5.40
C ALA A 444 26.86 -32.15 4.05
N THR A 445 25.69 -32.38 3.47
CA THR A 445 25.41 -33.16 2.27
C THR A 445 25.66 -32.39 0.97
N LEU A 446 25.59 -31.06 0.99
CA LEU A 446 25.88 -30.24 -0.18
C LEU A 446 27.35 -30.40 -0.59
N PRO A 447 27.67 -30.61 -1.87
CA PRO A 447 29.06 -30.69 -2.33
C PRO A 447 29.85 -29.41 -2.02
N SER A 448 31.14 -29.52 -1.69
CA SER A 448 32.00 -28.32 -1.53
C SER A 448 32.14 -27.58 -2.86
N GLY A 449 32.02 -26.25 -2.86
CA GLY A 449 32.03 -25.47 -4.10
C GLY A 449 30.72 -25.53 -4.87
N TYR A 450 29.63 -25.89 -4.20
CA TYR A 450 28.29 -25.87 -4.75
C TYR A 450 27.89 -24.44 -5.17
N ASN A 451 27.41 -24.29 -6.40
CA ASN A 451 27.06 -22.99 -7.01
C ASN A 451 25.55 -22.84 -7.27
N GLY A 452 24.70 -23.71 -6.69
CA GLY A 452 23.25 -23.75 -6.93
C GLY A 452 22.81 -24.84 -7.92
N THR A 453 21.51 -25.17 -7.88
CA THR A 453 20.74 -25.94 -8.86
C THR A 453 19.44 -25.18 -9.18
N ALA A 454 18.66 -25.67 -10.15
CA ALA A 454 17.32 -25.13 -10.43
C ALA A 454 16.31 -25.34 -9.28
N GLU A 455 16.60 -26.23 -8.33
CA GLU A 455 15.72 -26.51 -7.19
C GLU A 455 16.25 -25.96 -5.87
N PHE A 456 17.51 -25.52 -5.83
CA PHE A 456 18.18 -25.00 -4.65
C PHE A 456 19.10 -23.88 -5.10
N TYR A 457 18.69 -22.64 -4.86
CA TYR A 457 19.43 -21.47 -5.29
C TYR A 457 20.80 -21.38 -4.60
N GLY A 458 21.79 -20.93 -5.37
CA GLY A 458 23.20 -20.88 -4.98
C GLY A 458 23.47 -19.95 -3.80
N LEU A 459 24.64 -20.16 -3.19
CA LEU A 459 25.02 -19.56 -1.93
C LEU A 459 25.05 -18.03 -2.00
N GLY A 460 24.49 -17.36 -0.99
CA GLY A 460 24.32 -15.91 -0.96
C GLY A 460 25.57 -15.08 -1.35
N ASN A 461 25.37 -13.83 -1.76
CA ASN A 461 26.45 -12.96 -2.24
C ASN A 461 27.65 -12.86 -1.29
N GLY A 462 28.85 -12.85 -1.86
CA GLY A 462 30.09 -12.57 -1.14
C GLY A 462 30.53 -13.70 -0.20
N VAL A 463 30.03 -14.92 -0.41
CA VAL A 463 30.49 -16.12 0.31
C VAL A 463 31.69 -16.70 -0.42
N THR A 464 32.89 -16.35 0.05
CA THR A 464 34.16 -16.87 -0.50
C THR A 464 34.60 -18.18 0.15
N THR A 465 33.92 -18.61 1.22
CA THR A 465 34.29 -19.77 2.03
C THR A 465 33.02 -20.46 2.51
N GLN A 466 32.98 -21.78 2.34
CA GLN A 466 31.85 -22.63 2.73
C GLN A 466 32.33 -23.62 3.78
N VAL A 467 31.53 -23.82 4.82
CA VAL A 467 31.80 -24.77 5.89
C VAL A 467 30.59 -25.66 6.09
N LYS A 468 30.80 -26.96 5.92
CA LYS A 468 29.79 -28.00 6.14
C LYS A 468 29.56 -28.17 7.62
N VAL A 469 28.32 -28.03 8.05
CA VAL A 469 27.89 -28.20 9.44
C VAL A 469 26.81 -29.26 9.49
N ASP A 470 26.79 -30.05 10.57
CA ASP A 470 25.72 -31.01 10.84
C ASP A 470 24.38 -30.28 11.08
N LYS A 471 23.28 -30.88 10.62
CA LYS A 471 21.95 -30.27 10.70
C LYS A 471 21.53 -29.89 12.12
N GLU A 472 21.86 -30.71 13.12
CA GLU A 472 21.50 -30.45 14.52
C GLU A 472 22.30 -29.28 15.08
N MET A 473 23.55 -29.11 14.64
CA MET A 473 24.38 -27.97 15.00
C MET A 473 23.84 -26.67 14.38
N ALA A 474 23.40 -26.71 13.11
CA ALA A 474 22.75 -25.57 12.48
C ALA A 474 21.44 -25.19 13.19
N ARG A 475 20.60 -26.18 13.55
CA ARG A 475 19.35 -25.96 14.30
C ARG A 475 19.60 -25.34 15.65
N ARG A 476 20.64 -25.81 16.36
CA ARG A 476 21.08 -25.22 17.63
C ARG A 476 21.52 -23.76 17.47
N VAL A 477 22.21 -23.42 16.38
CA VAL A 477 22.61 -22.02 16.10
C VAL A 477 21.38 -21.13 15.96
N GLN A 478 20.40 -21.53 15.15
CA GLN A 478 19.17 -20.75 14.95
C GLN A 478 18.36 -20.62 16.24
N TYR A 479 18.17 -21.73 16.96
CA TYR A 479 17.47 -21.75 18.24
C TYR A 479 18.14 -20.77 19.23
N ASN A 480 19.45 -20.88 19.44
CA ASN A 480 20.17 -19.98 20.33
C ASN A 480 20.07 -18.52 19.89
N HIS A 481 20.23 -18.23 18.59
CA HIS A 481 20.15 -16.87 18.09
C HIS A 481 18.80 -16.22 18.41
N ILE A 482 17.70 -16.93 18.12
CA ILE A 482 16.35 -16.43 18.41
C ILE A 482 16.15 -16.25 19.91
N MET A 483 16.49 -17.26 20.71
CA MET A 483 16.30 -17.23 22.16
C MET A 483 17.07 -16.07 22.80
N TYR A 484 18.36 -15.91 22.46
CA TYR A 484 19.17 -14.82 23.02
C TYR A 484 18.70 -13.44 22.57
N VAL A 485 18.40 -13.26 21.28
CA VAL A 485 17.99 -11.94 20.78
C VAL A 485 16.62 -11.55 21.34
N MET A 486 15.61 -12.40 21.25
CA MET A 486 14.27 -12.05 21.74
C MET A 486 14.23 -11.96 23.27
N ARG A 487 14.78 -12.96 23.99
CA ARG A 487 14.72 -12.96 25.47
C ARG A 487 15.58 -11.87 26.10
N HIS A 488 16.61 -11.36 25.41
CA HIS A 488 17.32 -10.17 25.87
C HIS A 488 16.37 -9.00 26.11
N PHE A 489 15.40 -8.79 25.22
CA PHE A 489 14.45 -7.69 25.34
C PHE A 489 13.24 -8.06 26.19
N LEU A 490 12.71 -9.28 26.00
CA LEU A 490 11.41 -9.70 26.50
C LEU A 490 11.42 -10.32 27.91
N THR A 491 12.59 -10.44 28.54
CA THR A 491 12.71 -11.04 29.89
C THR A 491 13.60 -10.17 30.78
N THR A 492 13.66 -10.46 32.08
CA THR A 492 14.61 -9.83 33.03
C THR A 492 15.80 -10.74 33.37
N ASP A 493 15.91 -11.91 32.74
CA ASP A 493 16.90 -12.93 33.08
C ASP A 493 18.33 -12.49 32.68
N PRO A 494 19.28 -12.40 33.65
CA PRO A 494 20.68 -12.06 33.37
C PRO A 494 21.37 -12.99 32.37
N LYS A 495 20.90 -14.22 32.19
CA LYS A 495 21.42 -15.16 31.18
C LYS A 495 21.41 -14.59 29.77
N TYR A 496 20.37 -13.83 29.42
CA TYR A 496 20.23 -13.21 28.09
C TYR A 496 20.81 -11.80 28.05
N GLY A 497 21.64 -11.42 29.04
CA GLY A 497 22.22 -10.08 29.14
C GLY A 497 21.19 -9.02 29.55
N SER A 498 20.08 -9.43 30.16
CA SER A 498 19.04 -8.57 30.69
C SER A 498 19.25 -8.26 32.19
N SER A 499 18.33 -7.53 32.81
CA SER A 499 18.27 -7.34 34.26
C SER A 499 16.88 -6.91 34.73
N GLU A 500 16.55 -7.18 36.00
CA GLU A 500 15.35 -6.65 36.65
C GLU A 500 15.29 -5.12 36.59
N SER A 501 16.43 -4.44 36.81
CA SER A 501 16.50 -2.97 36.80
C SER A 501 16.19 -2.34 35.43
N ARG A 502 16.47 -3.04 34.33
CA ARG A 502 16.11 -2.63 32.97
C ARG A 502 14.62 -2.81 32.72
N GLY A 503 14.03 -3.85 33.33
CA GLY A 503 12.69 -4.35 33.06
C GLY A 503 12.56 -4.92 31.64
N ILE A 504 11.37 -5.41 31.32
CA ILE A 504 11.01 -5.88 29.97
C ILE A 504 10.91 -4.69 29.00
N ILE A 505 11.39 -4.87 27.77
CA ILE A 505 11.18 -3.94 26.66
C ILE A 505 10.20 -4.62 25.69
N PRO A 506 8.91 -4.22 25.68
CA PRO A 506 7.92 -4.86 24.85
C PRO A 506 8.08 -4.50 23.37
N PHE A 507 7.78 -5.47 22.52
CA PHE A 507 7.65 -5.32 21.08
C PHE A 507 6.21 -5.64 20.71
N HIS A 508 5.63 -4.84 19.80
CA HIS A 508 4.29 -5.10 19.27
C HIS A 508 4.34 -6.19 18.21
N SER A 509 5.33 -6.11 17.33
CA SER A 509 5.56 -7.06 16.24
C SER A 509 7.05 -7.24 15.97
N TRP A 510 7.42 -8.32 15.29
CA TRP A 510 8.82 -8.65 14.99
C TRP A 510 8.94 -9.39 13.66
N ASP A 511 9.72 -8.84 12.73
CA ASP A 511 10.18 -9.54 11.53
C ASP A 511 11.09 -10.70 11.92
N VAL A 512 10.52 -11.90 11.86
CA VAL A 512 11.25 -13.14 12.14
C VAL A 512 12.08 -13.52 10.91
N LEU A 513 11.52 -13.40 9.72
CA LEU A 513 12.18 -13.69 8.45
C LEU A 513 11.91 -12.58 7.44
N ASN A 514 12.97 -12.06 6.83
CA ASN A 514 12.89 -11.03 5.81
C ASN A 514 13.32 -11.56 4.44
N GLU A 515 12.55 -11.24 3.40
CA GLU A 515 12.90 -11.32 1.99
C GLU A 515 13.32 -12.71 1.47
N GLU A 516 12.71 -13.78 1.97
CA GLU A 516 13.13 -15.14 1.59
C GLU A 516 12.55 -15.59 0.24
N VAL A 517 11.40 -15.06 -0.20
CA VAL A 517 10.86 -15.43 -1.51
C VAL A 517 11.66 -14.71 -2.58
N HIS A 518 12.26 -15.49 -3.46
CA HIS A 518 13.11 -15.01 -4.51
C HIS A 518 12.25 -14.40 -5.62
N GLU A 519 12.65 -13.23 -6.08
CA GLU A 519 11.84 -12.45 -7.00
C GLU A 519 12.28 -12.54 -8.45
N SER A 520 13.58 -12.68 -8.72
CA SER A 520 14.08 -12.78 -10.09
C SER A 520 15.59 -12.73 -10.23
N ARG A 521 16.41 -12.47 -9.19
CA ARG A 521 17.88 -12.32 -9.32
C ARG A 521 18.54 -13.32 -10.28
N HIS A 522 18.04 -14.56 -10.38
CA HIS A 522 18.12 -15.43 -11.56
C HIS A 522 16.71 -15.84 -11.98
N SER A 523 16.20 -15.30 -13.06
CA SER A 523 14.80 -15.44 -13.47
C SER A 523 14.45 -16.77 -14.15
N GLU A 524 15.32 -17.76 -14.06
CA GLU A 524 14.98 -19.10 -14.50
C GLU A 524 13.88 -19.73 -13.62
N LEU A 525 13.47 -19.05 -12.52
CA LEU A 525 12.56 -19.55 -11.50
C LEU A 525 11.51 -18.53 -11.01
N ILE A 526 11.06 -17.56 -11.83
CA ILE A 526 9.74 -16.98 -11.50
C ILE A 526 8.77 -18.17 -11.45
N PRO A 527 8.04 -18.38 -10.34
CA PRO A 527 7.27 -19.60 -10.19
C PRO A 527 6.22 -19.64 -11.30
N GLN A 528 6.44 -20.48 -12.32
CA GLN A 528 5.39 -20.82 -13.28
C GLN A 528 4.24 -21.55 -12.56
N ASP A 529 4.56 -22.15 -11.41
CA ASP A 529 3.63 -22.75 -10.46
C ASP A 529 3.81 -22.10 -9.08
N PRO A 530 2.97 -21.12 -8.70
CA PRO A 530 3.02 -20.51 -7.38
C PRO A 530 2.67 -21.49 -6.24
N ASN A 531 2.16 -22.70 -6.54
CA ASN A 531 1.95 -23.76 -5.55
C ASN A 531 3.24 -24.48 -5.17
N GLY A 532 4.29 -24.35 -5.98
CA GLY A 532 5.63 -24.89 -5.72
C GLY A 532 6.53 -23.98 -4.87
N TRP A 533 5.98 -23.20 -3.92
CA TRP A 533 6.66 -22.09 -3.23
C TRP A 533 8.02 -22.46 -2.61
N ARG A 534 8.21 -23.72 -2.19
CA ARG A 534 9.48 -24.18 -1.61
C ARG A 534 10.65 -24.07 -2.57
N LYS A 535 10.40 -24.18 -3.88
CA LYS A 535 11.40 -24.01 -4.96
C LYS A 535 11.67 -22.54 -5.31
N SER A 536 10.93 -21.62 -4.69
CA SER A 536 10.95 -20.19 -4.97
C SER A 536 11.72 -19.40 -3.91
N LEU A 537 12.43 -20.07 -3.00
CA LEU A 537 13.13 -19.45 -1.88
C LEU A 537 14.56 -19.07 -2.29
N LYS A 538 15.13 -18.06 -1.62
CA LYS A 538 16.54 -17.65 -1.82
C LYS A 538 17.53 -18.68 -1.25
N HIS A 539 17.08 -19.57 -0.38
CA HIS A 539 17.90 -20.61 0.22
C HIS A 539 19.10 -20.06 0.99
N THR A 540 18.85 -19.05 1.83
CA THR A 540 19.85 -18.42 2.69
C THR A 540 20.73 -19.47 3.40
N ASN A 541 22.04 -19.47 3.16
CA ASN A 541 22.93 -20.60 3.47
C ASN A 541 22.81 -21.13 4.91
N TRP A 542 22.87 -20.22 5.89
CA TRP A 542 22.79 -20.56 7.30
C TRP A 542 21.40 -21.01 7.72
N LEU A 543 20.36 -20.55 7.00
CA LEU A 543 19.00 -21.01 7.20
C LEU A 543 18.81 -22.43 6.65
N VAL A 544 19.27 -22.68 5.42
CA VAL A 544 19.04 -23.96 4.77
C VAL A 544 19.90 -25.08 5.33
N ALA A 545 21.03 -24.78 5.98
CA ALA A 545 21.81 -25.76 6.73
C ALA A 545 21.01 -26.52 7.81
N MET A 546 19.82 -26.05 8.17
CA MET A 546 18.93 -26.69 9.14
C MET A 546 17.96 -27.71 8.56
N SER A 547 17.72 -27.63 7.25
CA SER A 547 16.84 -28.56 6.56
C SER A 547 17.65 -29.76 6.08
N ASP A 548 17.10 -30.96 6.24
CA ASP A 548 17.67 -32.22 5.77
C ASP A 548 17.39 -32.37 4.27
N ASP A 549 18.21 -31.73 3.42
CA ASP A 549 18.36 -31.89 1.94
C ASP A 549 17.15 -31.85 1.02
N LEU A 550 15.94 -31.90 1.55
CA LEU A 550 14.68 -32.01 0.85
C LEU A 550 13.90 -30.77 1.18
N ILE A 551 14.09 -29.75 0.35
CA ILE A 551 13.14 -28.64 0.21
C ILE A 551 11.71 -29.18 0.01
N SER A 552 11.55 -30.42 -0.44
CA SER A 552 10.28 -31.16 -0.56
C SER A 552 9.93 -32.09 0.61
N GLY A 553 10.72 -32.10 1.69
CA GLY A 553 10.55 -32.98 2.85
C GLY A 553 9.40 -32.58 3.79
N ASP A 554 9.45 -33.08 5.01
CA ASP A 554 8.49 -32.72 6.05
C ASP A 554 8.51 -31.20 6.30
N LEU A 555 7.33 -30.59 6.25
CA LEU A 555 7.17 -29.15 6.44
C LEU A 555 7.54 -28.71 7.86
N SER A 556 7.29 -29.56 8.87
CA SER A 556 7.60 -29.26 10.27
C SER A 556 9.11 -29.20 10.55
N GLU A 557 9.92 -29.80 9.67
CA GLU A 557 11.38 -29.81 9.72
C GLU A 557 11.99 -28.72 8.81
N HIS A 558 11.17 -27.96 8.09
CA HIS A 558 11.63 -26.90 7.19
C HIS A 558 12.14 -25.69 7.99
N TYR A 559 13.26 -25.10 7.57
CA TYR A 559 13.92 -24.03 8.31
C TYR A 559 13.03 -22.80 8.62
N ILE A 560 12.10 -22.43 7.74
CA ILE A 560 11.14 -21.35 7.99
C ILE A 560 10.19 -21.73 9.11
N TYR A 561 9.66 -22.96 9.09
CA TYR A 561 8.76 -23.45 10.13
C TYR A 561 9.43 -23.45 11.50
N LEU A 562 10.65 -23.99 11.55
CA LEU A 562 11.47 -24.02 12.77
C LEU A 562 11.81 -22.63 13.29
N LEU A 563 12.16 -21.68 12.40
CA LEU A 563 12.47 -20.30 12.77
C LEU A 563 11.30 -19.66 13.53
N PHE A 564 10.08 -19.73 12.98
CA PHE A 564 8.89 -19.18 13.63
C PHE A 564 8.53 -19.96 14.90
N LYS A 565 8.60 -21.30 14.88
CA LYS A 565 8.36 -22.13 16.07
C LYS A 565 9.27 -21.74 17.23
N TYR A 566 10.55 -21.46 16.96
CA TYR A 566 11.49 -21.02 17.98
C TYR A 566 11.16 -19.62 18.49
N ALA A 567 10.66 -18.73 17.64
CA ALA A 567 10.23 -17.40 18.06
C ALA A 567 9.00 -17.48 19.00
N HIS A 568 8.06 -18.40 18.76
CA HIS A 568 6.98 -18.66 19.72
C HIS A 568 7.53 -19.17 21.08
N ILE A 569 8.53 -20.05 21.09
CA ILE A 569 9.16 -20.56 22.32
C ILE A 569 9.95 -19.46 23.06
N ALA A 570 10.56 -18.53 22.31
CA ALA A 570 11.31 -17.41 22.86
C ALA A 570 10.41 -16.33 23.47
N ALA A 571 9.21 -16.17 22.92
CA ALA A 571 8.16 -15.26 23.38
C ALA A 571 6.84 -16.02 23.62
N PRO A 572 6.78 -16.90 24.63
CA PRO A 572 5.64 -17.77 24.84
C PRO A 572 4.45 -17.01 25.43
N ASN A 573 3.24 -17.35 24.99
CA ASN A 573 2.04 -17.12 25.79
C ASN A 573 1.86 -18.28 26.80
N ALA A 574 0.82 -18.23 27.63
CA ALA A 574 0.56 -19.29 28.61
C ALA A 574 0.30 -20.67 27.98
N GLN A 575 -0.31 -20.72 26.78
CA GLN A 575 -0.59 -21.98 26.08
C GLN A 575 0.70 -22.61 25.54
N MET A 576 1.60 -21.81 24.97
CA MET A 576 2.93 -22.24 24.52
C MET A 576 3.74 -22.81 25.68
N ALA A 577 3.76 -22.13 26.83
CA ALA A 577 4.48 -22.62 28.02
C ALA A 577 3.93 -23.97 28.51
N ALA A 578 2.60 -24.12 28.54
CA ALA A 578 1.96 -25.39 28.89
C ALA A 578 2.27 -26.50 27.88
N ALA A 579 2.20 -26.20 26.57
CA ALA A 579 2.48 -27.14 25.50
C ALA A 579 3.97 -27.57 25.47
N TYR A 580 4.90 -26.63 25.66
CA TYR A 580 6.33 -26.90 25.76
C TYR A 580 6.62 -27.84 26.93
N LYS A 581 6.04 -27.57 28.11
CA LYS A 581 6.19 -28.41 29.30
C LYS A 581 5.61 -29.81 29.10
N ALA A 582 4.43 -29.93 28.49
CA ALA A 582 3.76 -31.20 28.25
C ALA A 582 4.53 -32.10 27.27
N ASN A 583 5.25 -31.50 26.32
CA ASN A 583 5.99 -32.21 25.28
C ASN A 583 7.50 -32.24 25.52
N TYR A 584 7.98 -31.71 26.66
CA TYR A 584 9.40 -31.48 26.94
C TYR A 584 10.28 -32.70 26.65
N ASP A 585 9.89 -33.87 27.17
CA ASP A 585 10.67 -35.10 27.02
C ASP A 585 10.88 -35.50 25.54
N SER A 586 9.94 -35.16 24.67
CA SER A 586 9.97 -35.46 23.24
C SER A 586 10.75 -34.44 22.39
N LEU A 587 11.10 -33.27 22.97
CA LEU A 587 11.81 -32.23 22.23
C LEU A 587 13.25 -32.67 21.88
N PRO A 588 13.79 -32.20 20.74
CA PRO A 588 15.20 -32.39 20.40
C PRO A 588 16.12 -31.84 21.49
N GLU A 589 17.28 -32.49 21.68
CA GLU A 589 18.21 -32.14 22.76
C GLU A 589 18.63 -30.68 22.68
N TYR A 590 18.89 -30.13 21.49
CA TYR A 590 19.31 -28.72 21.36
C TYR A 590 18.30 -27.71 21.89
N MET A 591 17.00 -28.05 21.93
CA MET A 591 15.97 -27.18 22.51
C MET A 591 15.96 -27.22 24.05
N LYS A 592 16.55 -28.28 24.64
CA LYS A 592 16.70 -28.49 26.10
C LYS A 592 18.02 -27.93 26.64
N LEU A 593 18.97 -27.62 25.75
CA LEU A 593 20.30 -27.10 26.12
C LEU A 593 20.30 -25.64 26.59
N ASP A 594 19.13 -25.01 26.68
CA ASP A 594 18.97 -23.68 27.23
C ASP A 594 19.33 -23.67 28.73
N GLY A 595 18.94 -24.70 29.49
CA GLY A 595 19.34 -24.89 30.89
C GLY A 595 18.67 -23.93 31.88
N HIS A 596 17.73 -23.09 31.42
CA HIS A 596 16.84 -22.27 32.26
C HIS A 596 15.36 -22.65 32.04
N ASP A 597 15.15 -23.86 31.55
CA ASP A 597 13.90 -24.55 31.30
C ASP A 597 13.77 -25.72 32.30
N ASN A 598 13.84 -25.42 33.61
CA ASN A 598 13.95 -26.44 34.66
C ASN A 598 12.77 -27.43 34.59
N ASN A 599 13.04 -28.69 34.24
CA ASN A 599 12.05 -29.72 33.92
C ASN A 599 11.00 -29.25 32.87
N GLY A 600 11.45 -28.52 31.85
CA GLY A 600 10.61 -28.02 30.76
C GLY A 600 9.67 -26.87 31.13
N SER A 601 9.82 -26.25 32.30
CA SER A 601 9.05 -25.03 32.61
C SER A 601 9.72 -23.81 31.98
N ILE A 602 8.97 -23.11 31.13
CA ILE A 602 9.30 -21.79 30.59
C ILE A 602 8.32 -20.72 31.10
N ASP A 603 7.67 -20.99 32.24
CA ASP A 603 6.59 -20.17 32.81
C ASP A 603 7.09 -18.76 33.17
N ASP A 604 8.36 -18.62 33.57
CA ASP A 604 9.01 -17.34 33.89
C ASP A 604 9.18 -16.41 32.67
N TYR A 605 8.94 -16.93 31.45
CA TYR A 605 9.06 -16.17 30.20
C TYR A 605 7.70 -15.88 29.56
N VAL A 606 6.58 -16.26 30.20
CA VAL A 606 5.25 -16.01 29.65
C VAL A 606 4.99 -14.53 29.53
N LEU A 607 4.61 -14.09 28.32
CA LEU A 607 4.20 -12.74 28.03
C LEU A 607 2.67 -12.68 27.95
N GLU A 608 2.08 -11.65 28.54
CA GLU A 608 0.65 -11.35 28.38
C GLU A 608 0.33 -11.02 26.93
N ASN A 609 1.17 -10.17 26.31
CA ASN A 609 1.06 -9.76 24.91
C ASN A 609 2.40 -10.05 24.21
N PRO A 610 2.63 -11.28 23.72
CA PRO A 610 3.80 -11.57 22.91
C PRO A 610 3.79 -10.74 21.61
N PRO A 611 4.97 -10.38 21.06
CA PRO A 611 5.03 -9.72 19.76
C PRO A 611 4.43 -10.60 18.67
N LYS A 612 3.70 -9.97 17.75
CA LYS A 612 3.21 -10.60 16.52
C LYS A 612 4.39 -10.98 15.62
N LEU A 613 4.45 -12.26 15.24
CA LEU A 613 5.55 -12.78 14.42
C LEU A 613 5.30 -12.53 12.94
N VAL A 614 6.20 -11.78 12.30
CA VAL A 614 6.03 -11.26 10.93
C VAL A 614 6.96 -11.98 9.95
N TYR A 615 6.39 -12.38 8.81
CA TYR A 615 7.17 -12.63 7.59
C TYR A 615 7.14 -11.37 6.72
N ASN A 616 8.28 -10.75 6.46
CA ASN A 616 8.38 -9.46 5.77
C ASN A 616 9.05 -9.62 4.39
N ASP A 617 8.56 -8.94 3.35
CA ASP A 617 9.16 -8.99 2.01
C ASP A 617 8.80 -7.75 1.16
N TYR A 618 9.66 -7.40 0.20
CA TYR A 618 9.38 -6.36 -0.81
C TYR A 618 8.84 -6.94 -2.12
N GLY A 619 8.39 -6.07 -3.02
CA GLY A 619 7.88 -6.49 -4.33
C GLY A 619 6.61 -7.34 -4.25
N ILE A 620 5.89 -7.26 -3.13
CA ILE A 620 4.66 -8.01 -2.91
C ILE A 620 3.51 -7.48 -3.79
N ALA A 621 3.58 -6.25 -4.29
CA ALA A 621 2.68 -5.78 -5.35
C ALA A 621 2.72 -6.65 -6.62
N THR A 622 3.78 -7.45 -6.82
CA THR A 622 3.83 -8.47 -7.86
C THR A 622 2.91 -9.63 -7.54
N ARG A 623 1.86 -9.81 -8.36
CA ARG A 623 0.84 -10.85 -8.14
C ARG A 623 1.42 -12.26 -7.95
N SER A 624 2.43 -12.65 -8.72
CA SER A 624 3.05 -13.99 -8.58
C SER A 624 3.81 -14.14 -7.25
N LYS A 625 4.58 -13.13 -6.83
CA LYS A 625 5.29 -13.13 -5.55
C LYS A 625 4.30 -13.14 -4.38
N ALA A 626 3.28 -12.29 -4.43
CA ALA A 626 2.20 -12.27 -3.45
C ALA A 626 1.55 -13.66 -3.30
N ARG A 627 1.23 -14.30 -4.42
CA ARG A 627 0.60 -15.63 -4.44
C ARG A 627 1.52 -16.73 -3.91
N THR A 628 2.81 -16.68 -4.21
CA THR A 628 3.80 -17.59 -3.65
C THR A 628 3.90 -17.47 -2.13
N VAL A 629 3.96 -16.24 -1.61
CA VAL A 629 3.94 -15.97 -0.16
C VAL A 629 2.63 -16.44 0.47
N TYR A 630 1.48 -16.18 -0.17
CA TYR A 630 0.17 -16.65 0.30
C TYR A 630 0.15 -18.18 0.47
N ASN A 631 0.64 -18.92 -0.54
CA ASN A 631 0.68 -20.39 -0.49
C ASN A 631 1.66 -20.90 0.59
N MET A 632 2.82 -20.24 0.75
CA MET A 632 3.77 -20.56 1.81
C MET A 632 3.16 -20.40 3.20
N VAL A 633 2.57 -19.23 3.47
CA VAL A 633 1.94 -18.91 4.76
C VAL A 633 0.79 -19.87 5.04
N ARG A 634 -0.09 -20.09 4.06
CA ARG A 634 -1.20 -21.05 4.18
C ARG A 634 -0.70 -22.43 4.58
N ASP A 635 0.27 -22.98 3.85
CA ASP A 635 0.76 -24.35 4.10
C ASP A 635 1.44 -24.47 5.46
N LEU A 636 2.30 -23.50 5.82
CA LEU A 636 3.01 -23.46 7.11
C LEU A 636 2.03 -23.35 8.29
N ASN A 637 1.10 -22.40 8.22
CA ASN A 637 0.15 -22.16 9.30
C ASN A 637 -0.89 -23.28 9.41
N THR A 638 -1.25 -23.94 8.30
CA THR A 638 -2.10 -25.15 8.34
C THR A 638 -1.40 -26.31 9.05
N ALA A 639 -0.12 -26.55 8.78
CA ALA A 639 0.64 -27.60 9.46
C ALA A 639 0.79 -27.32 10.96
N TRP A 640 0.99 -26.05 11.33
CA TRP A 640 1.11 -25.62 12.72
C TRP A 640 -0.10 -25.96 13.58
N LEU A 641 -1.31 -25.95 13.03
CA LEU A 641 -2.54 -26.33 13.76
C LEU A 641 -2.49 -27.75 14.34
N SER A 642 -1.61 -28.61 13.82
CA SER A 642 -1.43 -29.99 14.26
C SER A 642 -0.13 -30.23 15.05
N ASP A 643 0.69 -29.19 15.25
CA ASP A 643 1.95 -29.31 16.00
C ASP A 643 1.66 -29.54 17.48
N PRO A 644 2.39 -30.42 18.18
CA PRO A 644 2.26 -30.59 19.62
C PRO A 644 2.50 -29.32 20.44
N LEU A 645 3.21 -28.33 19.88
CA LEU A 645 3.44 -27.03 20.50
C LEU A 645 2.44 -25.94 20.08
N TYR A 646 1.39 -26.24 19.29
CA TYR A 646 0.40 -25.24 18.87
C TYR A 646 -0.15 -24.46 20.08
N ASP A 647 -0.03 -23.12 20.04
CA ASP A 647 -0.32 -22.22 21.16
C ASP A 647 -1.54 -21.33 20.95
N GLY A 648 -2.41 -21.72 20.01
CA GLY A 648 -3.61 -20.98 19.63
C GLY A 648 -3.36 -19.80 18.67
N ARG A 649 -2.11 -19.46 18.37
CA ARG A 649 -1.75 -18.41 17.40
C ARG A 649 -1.29 -19.02 16.08
N PRO A 650 -1.52 -18.36 14.92
CA PRO A 650 -0.86 -18.74 13.67
C PRO A 650 0.67 -18.75 13.81
N LEU A 651 1.37 -19.63 13.09
CA LEU A 651 2.84 -19.74 13.16
C LEU A 651 3.51 -18.46 12.64
N ILE A 652 3.09 -18.04 11.45
CA ILE A 652 3.32 -16.70 10.93
C ILE A 652 2.05 -15.90 11.25
N GLU A 653 2.13 -14.91 12.13
CA GLU A 653 0.95 -14.15 12.56
C GLU A 653 0.63 -13.01 11.60
N ILE A 654 1.64 -12.38 10.99
CA ILE A 654 1.46 -11.25 10.08
C ILE A 654 2.32 -11.43 8.82
N VAL A 655 1.79 -10.98 7.68
CA VAL A 655 2.60 -10.74 6.47
C VAL A 655 2.90 -9.25 6.36
N GLY A 656 4.19 -8.91 6.38
CA GLY A 656 4.72 -7.56 6.17
C GLY A 656 4.97 -7.29 4.69
N ILE A 657 4.31 -6.25 4.19
CA ILE A 657 4.53 -5.68 2.86
C ILE A 657 5.47 -4.49 3.04
N GLN A 658 6.72 -4.59 2.55
CA GLN A 658 7.65 -3.46 2.70
C GLN A 658 7.10 -2.20 2.01
N GLY A 659 6.59 -2.29 0.78
CA GLY A 659 5.95 -1.14 0.12
C GLY A 659 6.93 -0.08 -0.40
N HIS A 660 8.12 -0.49 -0.85
CA HIS A 660 9.05 0.36 -1.58
C HIS A 660 8.56 0.62 -3.02
N ASP A 661 7.57 1.49 -3.16
CA ASP A 661 6.79 1.66 -4.37
C ASP A 661 7.27 2.84 -5.23
N SER A 662 6.74 2.93 -6.45
CA SER A 662 7.10 3.97 -7.42
C SER A 662 5.86 4.56 -8.06
N ILE A 663 5.76 5.90 -8.07
CA ILE A 663 4.60 6.62 -8.60
C ILE A 663 4.32 6.22 -10.06
N GLY A 664 3.07 5.84 -10.34
CA GLY A 664 2.60 5.45 -11.67
C GLY A 664 3.22 4.16 -12.21
N ARG A 665 3.97 3.41 -11.40
CA ARG A 665 4.54 2.09 -11.76
C ARG A 665 4.04 0.98 -10.86
N THR A 666 4.00 1.23 -9.55
CA THR A 666 3.28 0.36 -8.62
C THR A 666 1.94 1.00 -8.32
N LEU A 667 0.88 0.46 -8.92
CA LEU A 667 -0.46 1.02 -8.74
C LEU A 667 -1.08 0.54 -7.42
N ALA A 668 -2.03 1.29 -6.87
CA ALA A 668 -2.68 0.90 -5.62
C ALA A 668 -3.44 -0.43 -5.76
N SER A 669 -3.99 -0.72 -6.94
CA SER A 669 -4.66 -1.99 -7.27
C SER A 669 -3.72 -3.19 -7.33
N ASP A 670 -2.41 -2.99 -7.57
CA ASP A 670 -1.41 -4.06 -7.46
C ASP A 670 -1.23 -4.48 -6.00
N ASN A 671 -1.12 -3.50 -5.09
CA ASN A 671 -1.11 -3.75 -3.65
C ASN A 671 -2.45 -4.32 -3.16
N GLN A 672 -3.58 -3.84 -3.70
CA GLN A 672 -4.93 -4.35 -3.38
C GLN A 672 -5.04 -5.86 -3.58
N TYR A 673 -4.46 -6.40 -4.66
CA TYR A 673 -4.44 -7.85 -4.91
C TYR A 673 -3.73 -8.62 -3.79
N ALA A 674 -2.55 -8.16 -3.37
CA ALA A 674 -1.79 -8.82 -2.33
C ALA A 674 -2.48 -8.74 -0.96
N VAL A 675 -3.02 -7.57 -0.60
CA VAL A 675 -3.75 -7.39 0.65
C VAL A 675 -4.99 -8.28 0.70
N ALA A 676 -5.74 -8.41 -0.41
CA ALA A 676 -6.88 -9.31 -0.50
C ALA A 676 -6.51 -10.79 -0.29
N LEU A 677 -5.39 -11.25 -0.86
CA LEU A 677 -4.89 -12.61 -0.63
C LEU A 677 -4.67 -12.87 0.86
N TYR A 678 -3.97 -11.98 1.55
CA TYR A 678 -3.64 -12.19 2.96
C TYR A 678 -4.84 -11.97 3.88
N ALA A 679 -5.73 -11.03 3.56
CA ALA A 679 -7.00 -10.83 4.27
C ALA A 679 -7.85 -12.11 4.23
N SER A 680 -7.85 -12.83 3.10
CA SER A 680 -8.53 -14.13 3.02
C SER A 680 -7.94 -15.21 3.93
N LEU A 681 -6.66 -15.12 4.31
CA LEU A 681 -6.05 -16.01 5.32
C LEU A 681 -6.44 -15.59 6.74
N VAL A 682 -6.58 -14.28 6.99
CA VAL A 682 -7.10 -13.76 8.26
C VAL A 682 -8.52 -14.27 8.49
N ASP A 683 -9.39 -14.15 7.48
CA ASP A 683 -10.77 -14.65 7.54
C ASP A 683 -10.86 -16.17 7.82
N LYS A 684 -9.84 -16.94 7.42
CA LYS A 684 -9.74 -18.39 7.66
C LYS A 684 -9.11 -18.74 9.01
N GLY A 685 -8.72 -17.75 9.82
CA GLY A 685 -7.98 -17.94 11.07
C GLY A 685 -6.56 -18.47 10.87
N LEU A 686 -6.04 -18.42 9.64
CA LEU A 686 -4.68 -18.85 9.30
C LEU A 686 -3.68 -17.70 9.37
N LEU A 687 -4.12 -16.46 9.58
CA LEU A 687 -3.27 -15.29 9.77
C LEU A 687 -3.94 -14.36 10.79
N SER A 688 -3.19 -13.49 11.46
CA SER A 688 -3.75 -12.48 12.38
C SER A 688 -3.87 -11.10 11.75
N GLY A 689 -3.05 -10.77 10.74
CA GLY A 689 -3.11 -9.47 10.08
C GLY A 689 -2.05 -9.28 9.00
N ILE A 690 -1.97 -8.05 8.52
CA ILE A 690 -1.06 -7.56 7.50
C ILE A 690 -0.41 -6.29 8.05
N CYS A 691 0.83 -5.99 7.68
CA CYS A 691 1.36 -4.65 7.89
C CYS A 691 2.02 -4.11 6.63
N PHE A 692 2.04 -2.78 6.50
CA PHE A 692 2.97 -2.11 5.60
C PHE A 692 4.15 -1.66 6.43
N SER A 693 5.28 -2.35 6.34
CA SER A 693 6.39 -2.24 7.29
C SER A 693 7.42 -1.17 6.90
N GLU A 694 7.51 -0.80 5.63
CA GLU A 694 8.58 0.06 5.09
C GLU A 694 8.10 1.02 3.97
N PHE A 695 6.86 1.53 4.06
CA PHE A 695 6.21 2.21 2.95
C PHE A 695 6.87 3.56 2.59
N ASP A 696 7.26 3.71 1.33
CA ASP A 696 7.79 4.94 0.75
C ASP A 696 7.61 4.99 -0.78
N LEU A 697 7.74 6.17 -1.39
CA LEU A 697 7.47 6.37 -2.82
C LEU A 697 8.64 6.99 -3.57
N LYS A 698 9.13 6.33 -4.62
CA LYS A 698 10.04 6.93 -5.61
C LYS A 698 9.28 7.77 -6.63
N VAL A 699 9.98 8.74 -7.23
CA VAL A 699 9.48 9.63 -8.28
C VAL A 699 10.23 9.36 -9.61
N PRO A 700 9.78 8.39 -10.43
CA PRO A 700 10.42 8.06 -11.71
C PRO A 700 10.41 9.20 -12.73
N THR A 701 11.26 9.12 -13.76
CA THR A 701 11.30 10.06 -14.90
C THR A 701 9.99 10.21 -15.66
N SER A 702 9.13 9.20 -15.59
CA SER A 702 7.78 9.18 -16.19
C SER A 702 6.73 9.91 -15.35
N THR A 703 7.04 10.36 -14.14
CA THR A 703 6.08 11.08 -13.28
C THR A 703 5.67 12.42 -13.94
N PRO A 704 4.40 12.85 -13.83
CA PRO A 704 3.98 14.18 -14.26
C PRO A 704 4.88 15.30 -13.68
N GLY A 705 5.30 16.24 -14.53
CA GLY A 705 6.31 17.24 -14.16
C GLY A 705 7.77 16.74 -14.21
N GLY A 706 8.02 15.49 -14.60
CA GLY A 706 9.34 14.86 -14.75
C GLY A 706 9.78 14.05 -13.53
N GLY A 707 10.91 13.33 -13.63
CA GLY A 707 11.50 12.60 -12.49
C GLY A 707 12.29 13.46 -11.53
N ALA A 708 12.49 12.95 -10.32
CA ALA A 708 13.31 13.59 -9.30
C ALA A 708 14.06 12.55 -8.46
N GLU A 709 15.33 12.79 -8.19
CA GLU A 709 16.08 12.05 -7.17
C GLU A 709 15.87 12.72 -5.81
N ALA A 710 15.36 12.01 -4.80
CA ALA A 710 15.27 12.60 -3.47
C ALA A 710 16.68 12.77 -2.85
N PRO A 711 16.94 13.82 -2.04
CA PRO A 711 16.00 14.81 -1.51
C PRO A 711 15.91 16.11 -2.36
N ALA A 712 15.53 16.02 -3.64
CA ALA A 712 15.26 17.20 -4.46
C ALA A 712 13.99 17.95 -4.02
N THR A 713 13.97 19.26 -4.26
CA THR A 713 12.75 20.04 -4.21
C THR A 713 11.88 19.68 -5.40
N LEU A 714 10.64 19.25 -5.14
CA LEU A 714 9.68 18.89 -6.18
C LEU A 714 9.03 20.14 -6.79
N ASN A 715 8.79 20.10 -8.11
CA ASN A 715 7.87 21.05 -8.73
C ASN A 715 6.41 20.72 -8.38
N VAL A 716 5.51 21.69 -8.61
CA VAL A 716 4.07 21.54 -8.29
C VAL A 716 3.51 20.21 -8.77
N LYS A 717 3.67 19.87 -10.05
CA LYS A 717 3.06 18.66 -10.62
C LYS A 717 3.68 17.35 -10.10
N GLN A 718 4.98 17.34 -9.80
CA GLN A 718 5.63 16.21 -9.13
C GLN A 718 5.11 16.01 -7.70
N SER A 719 4.92 17.11 -6.97
CA SER A 719 4.38 17.08 -5.61
C SER A 719 2.92 16.62 -5.61
N ASP A 720 2.12 17.10 -6.56
CA ASP A 720 0.72 16.69 -6.71
C ASP A 720 0.63 15.19 -7.03
N ALA A 721 1.48 14.66 -7.92
CA ALA A 721 1.55 13.23 -8.23
C ALA A 721 2.02 12.37 -7.04
N LEU A 722 2.97 12.87 -6.24
CA LEU A 722 3.37 12.23 -4.99
C LEU A 722 2.19 12.14 -4.02
N GLY A 723 1.49 13.26 -3.80
CA GLY A 723 0.31 13.30 -2.95
C GLY A 723 -0.79 12.37 -3.46
N TYR A 724 -1.08 12.39 -4.76
CA TYR A 724 -2.13 11.57 -5.36
C TYR A 724 -1.88 10.07 -5.14
N GLN A 725 -0.66 9.57 -5.36
CA GLN A 725 -0.34 8.15 -5.08
C GLN A 725 -0.43 7.83 -3.58
N TYR A 726 0.00 8.73 -2.68
CA TYR A 726 -0.20 8.55 -1.24
C TYR A 726 -1.68 8.48 -0.88
N ALA A 727 -2.52 9.33 -1.48
CA ALA A 727 -3.97 9.32 -1.24
C ALA A 727 -4.58 7.98 -1.68
N LEU A 728 -4.24 7.49 -2.88
CA LEU A 728 -4.68 6.17 -3.34
C LEU A 728 -4.27 5.07 -2.34
N MET A 729 -3.04 5.08 -1.86
CA MET A 729 -2.56 4.08 -0.91
C MET A 729 -3.23 4.18 0.47
N TYR A 730 -3.45 5.39 1.01
CA TYR A 730 -4.17 5.56 2.27
C TYR A 730 -5.68 5.24 2.14
N LYS A 731 -6.28 5.46 0.97
CA LYS A 731 -7.63 4.95 0.67
C LYS A 731 -7.66 3.43 0.66
N LEU A 732 -6.66 2.77 0.06
CA LEU A 732 -6.49 1.32 0.14
C LEU A 732 -6.32 0.84 1.59
N PHE A 733 -5.49 1.52 2.39
CA PHE A 733 -5.29 1.15 3.80
C PHE A 733 -6.58 1.28 4.60
N ARG A 734 -7.36 2.34 4.40
CA ARG A 734 -8.69 2.49 5.02
C ARG A 734 -9.67 1.42 4.54
N LYS A 735 -9.62 1.04 3.26
CA LYS A 735 -10.43 -0.06 2.72
C LYS A 735 -10.15 -1.37 3.45
N PHE A 736 -8.89 -1.70 3.74
CA PHE A 736 -8.49 -2.95 4.38
C PHE A 736 -8.13 -2.80 5.86
N ALA A 737 -8.55 -1.72 6.51
CA ALA A 737 -8.18 -1.42 7.90
C ALA A 737 -8.45 -2.58 8.88
N PRO A 738 -9.56 -3.34 8.79
CA PRO A 738 -9.80 -4.50 9.66
C PRO A 738 -8.73 -5.60 9.59
N TYR A 739 -7.91 -5.60 8.54
CA TYR A 739 -6.86 -6.58 8.29
C TYR A 739 -5.44 -6.02 8.49
N ILE A 740 -5.29 -4.70 8.64
CA ILE A 740 -4.00 -4.03 8.74
C ILE A 740 -3.70 -3.71 10.21
N ASP A 741 -2.59 -4.23 10.72
CA ASP A 741 -2.11 -3.97 12.08
C ASP A 741 -1.43 -2.60 12.17
N HIS A 742 -0.50 -2.32 11.25
CA HIS A 742 0.19 -1.04 11.20
C HIS A 742 0.71 -0.68 9.80
N VAL A 743 0.92 0.62 9.58
CA VAL A 743 1.58 1.20 8.41
C VAL A 743 2.74 2.07 8.88
N ILE A 744 3.97 1.69 8.54
CA ILE A 744 5.20 2.40 8.86
C ILE A 744 5.71 3.10 7.61
N SER A 745 5.93 4.41 7.71
CA SER A 745 6.66 5.17 6.69
C SER A 745 8.18 4.98 6.87
N TRP A 746 8.88 4.56 5.82
CA TRP A 746 10.32 4.26 5.88
C TRP A 746 11.23 5.50 5.77
N GLY A 747 10.91 6.49 6.59
CA GLY A 747 11.62 7.73 6.75
C GLY A 747 10.82 8.70 7.60
N VAL A 748 11.51 9.64 8.22
CA VAL A 748 10.89 10.60 9.15
C VAL A 748 10.59 11.92 8.46
N SER A 749 11.54 12.40 7.66
CA SER A 749 11.51 13.68 6.97
C SER A 749 12.54 13.68 5.84
N GLY A 750 12.21 14.25 4.69
CA GLY A 750 13.09 14.29 3.52
C GLY A 750 12.99 13.00 2.69
N SER A 751 14.10 12.27 2.58
CA SER A 751 14.20 11.07 1.75
C SER A 751 14.48 9.79 2.53
N GLY A 752 13.86 8.68 2.13
CA GLY A 752 14.23 7.32 2.54
C GLY A 752 15.55 6.86 1.92
N TRP A 753 15.99 5.65 2.27
CA TRP A 753 17.32 5.14 1.88
C TRP A 753 17.53 4.98 0.36
N GLN A 754 16.45 4.80 -0.40
CA GLN A 754 16.50 4.67 -1.86
C GLN A 754 16.34 6.01 -2.61
N GLY A 755 16.39 7.15 -1.90
CA GLY A 755 15.96 8.42 -2.49
C GLY A 755 14.45 8.45 -2.77
N SER A 756 13.66 7.74 -1.95
CA SER A 756 12.19 7.77 -1.90
C SER A 756 11.71 8.95 -1.07
N TYR A 757 10.48 9.43 -1.30
CA TYR A 757 9.85 10.52 -0.57
C TYR A 757 8.89 9.98 0.49
N VAL A 758 8.89 10.64 1.65
CA VAL A 758 7.99 10.36 2.79
C VAL A 758 7.01 11.51 3.02
N LEU A 759 6.26 11.51 4.12
CA LEU A 759 5.16 12.45 4.39
C LEU A 759 5.61 13.88 4.76
N PHE A 760 6.88 14.06 5.12
CA PHE A 760 7.44 15.37 5.50
C PHE A 760 8.70 15.66 4.70
N ASP A 761 8.92 16.93 4.35
CA ASP A 761 10.14 17.35 3.66
C ASP A 761 11.36 17.42 4.59
N SER A 762 12.54 17.74 4.05
CA SER A 762 13.79 17.77 4.83
C SER A 762 13.81 18.83 5.95
N GLN A 763 12.87 19.77 5.94
CA GLN A 763 12.68 20.82 6.93
C GLN A 763 11.59 20.45 7.95
N SER A 764 11.06 19.22 7.87
CA SER A 764 9.95 18.73 8.69
C SER A 764 8.64 19.51 8.49
N ASN A 765 8.44 20.06 7.28
CA ASN A 765 7.15 20.59 6.87
C ASN A 765 6.31 19.50 6.23
N ALA A 766 5.00 19.57 6.43
CA ALA A 766 4.02 18.71 5.77
C ALA A 766 4.08 18.93 4.24
N ASN A 767 4.34 17.85 3.50
CA ASN A 767 4.30 17.87 2.03
C ASN A 767 2.97 17.31 1.50
N ALA A 768 2.80 17.24 0.19
CA ALA A 768 1.59 16.71 -0.45
C ALA A 768 1.24 15.28 0.01
N GLY A 769 2.25 14.42 0.30
CA GLY A 769 2.03 13.09 0.85
C GLY A 769 1.35 13.10 2.22
N TYR A 770 1.70 14.04 3.11
CA TYR A 770 1.00 14.22 4.39
C TYR A 770 -0.47 14.63 4.18
N TYR A 771 -0.74 15.64 3.36
CA TYR A 771 -2.11 16.11 3.16
C TYR A 771 -2.98 15.02 2.51
N ALA A 772 -2.42 14.31 1.54
CA ALA A 772 -3.02 13.14 0.93
C ALA A 772 -3.32 12.02 1.93
N ALA A 773 -2.41 11.73 2.86
CA ALA A 773 -2.67 10.77 3.93
C ALA A 773 -3.78 11.26 4.88
N MET A 774 -3.85 12.56 5.18
CA MET A 774 -4.83 13.11 6.12
C MET A 774 -6.26 13.13 5.58
N ASN A 775 -6.44 13.42 4.29
CA ASN A 775 -7.75 13.35 3.64
C ASN A 775 -7.59 12.87 2.19
N PRO A 776 -7.53 11.53 1.98
CA PRO A 776 -7.29 10.94 0.67
C PRO A 776 -8.30 11.37 -0.39
N ASP A 777 -9.59 11.33 -0.07
CA ASP A 777 -10.65 11.62 -1.03
C ASP A 777 -10.61 13.10 -1.44
N ARG A 778 -10.51 14.02 -0.48
CA ARG A 778 -10.40 15.46 -0.78
C ARG A 778 -9.16 15.75 -1.62
N PHE A 779 -8.03 15.10 -1.35
CA PHE A 779 -6.80 15.30 -2.13
C PHE A 779 -6.95 14.81 -3.58
N ILE A 780 -7.52 13.62 -3.77
CA ILE A 780 -7.77 13.05 -5.10
C ILE A 780 -8.74 13.94 -5.90
N LEU A 781 -9.87 14.31 -5.28
CA LEU A 781 -10.86 15.20 -5.90
C LEU A 781 -10.28 16.55 -6.31
N GLY A 782 -9.36 17.11 -5.51
CA GLY A 782 -8.74 18.40 -5.80
C GLY A 782 -7.57 18.35 -6.78
N HIS A 783 -7.18 17.15 -7.21
CA HIS A 783 -6.11 16.92 -8.19
C HIS A 783 -6.53 15.92 -9.29
N SER A 784 -7.84 15.89 -9.63
CA SER A 784 -8.42 14.92 -10.57
C SER A 784 -7.80 14.93 -11.97
N TYR A 785 -7.09 16.01 -12.34
CA TYR A 785 -6.32 16.09 -13.59
C TYR A 785 -5.18 15.06 -13.68
N LEU A 786 -4.87 14.36 -12.59
CA LEU A 786 -3.91 13.26 -12.55
C LEU A 786 -4.56 11.87 -12.75
N ASP A 787 -5.89 11.75 -12.75
CA ASP A 787 -6.62 10.47 -12.83
C ASP A 787 -6.19 9.63 -14.03
N ASP A 788 -6.03 10.26 -15.20
CA ASP A 788 -5.61 9.60 -16.44
C ASP A 788 -4.21 8.99 -16.31
N PHE A 789 -3.28 9.69 -15.66
CA PHE A 789 -1.93 9.18 -15.41
C PHE A 789 -1.98 7.95 -14.49
N PHE A 790 -2.89 7.94 -13.53
CA PHE A 790 -3.15 6.80 -12.65
C PHE A 790 -4.24 5.87 -13.19
N ALA A 791 -4.59 5.92 -14.48
CA ALA A 791 -5.50 4.96 -15.14
C ALA A 791 -6.79 4.64 -14.35
N GLY A 792 -7.41 5.65 -13.71
CA GLY A 792 -8.62 5.50 -12.91
C GLY A 792 -8.46 4.54 -11.72
N GLU A 793 -7.32 4.60 -11.02
CA GLU A 793 -7.09 3.78 -9.83
C GLU A 793 -8.08 4.06 -8.70
N TYR A 794 -8.54 5.31 -8.56
CA TYR A 794 -9.44 5.73 -7.48
C TYR A 794 -10.71 4.88 -7.42
N GLU A 795 -11.26 4.55 -8.58
CA GLU A 795 -12.50 3.82 -8.80
C GLU A 795 -12.34 2.34 -8.44
N LYS A 796 -11.13 1.79 -8.68
CA LYS A 796 -10.79 0.39 -8.35
C LYS A 796 -10.67 0.18 -6.84
N LEU A 797 -10.46 1.26 -6.09
CA LEU A 797 -10.31 1.25 -4.64
C LEU A 797 -11.62 1.43 -3.87
N HIS A 798 -12.77 1.64 -4.53
CA HIS A 798 -14.05 1.62 -3.81
C HIS A 798 -14.25 0.29 -3.08
N LYS A 799 -14.79 0.35 -1.87
CA LYS A 799 -14.96 -0.84 -1.02
C LYS A 799 -15.91 -1.88 -1.68
N ALA A 800 -16.94 -1.44 -2.43
CA ALA A 800 -17.81 -2.30 -3.24
C ALA A 800 -17.08 -3.05 -4.38
N SER A 801 -15.92 -2.57 -4.83
CA SER A 801 -15.14 -3.22 -5.87
C SER A 801 -14.45 -4.46 -5.32
N GLY A 802 -15.00 -5.64 -5.66
CA GLY A 802 -14.37 -6.94 -5.39
C GLY A 802 -13.00 -7.06 -6.06
N VAL A 803 -12.09 -7.78 -5.42
CA VAL A 803 -10.72 -8.00 -5.88
C VAL A 803 -10.58 -9.37 -6.53
N ASP A 804 -10.38 -9.41 -7.84
CA ASP A 804 -10.16 -10.66 -8.56
C ASP A 804 -8.80 -11.30 -8.17
N MET A 805 -8.87 -12.41 -7.45
CA MET A 805 -7.71 -13.21 -7.02
C MET A 805 -7.38 -14.37 -7.98
N GLY A 806 -8.03 -14.41 -9.15
CA GLY A 806 -7.86 -15.43 -10.18
C GLY A 806 -8.58 -16.74 -9.83
N ASP A 807 -7.83 -17.82 -9.71
CA ASP A 807 -8.34 -19.17 -9.39
C ASP A 807 -8.93 -19.28 -7.97
N LEU A 808 -8.69 -18.30 -7.09
CA LEU A 808 -9.31 -18.23 -5.76
C LEU A 808 -10.65 -17.46 -5.74
N GLY A 809 -11.10 -16.97 -6.90
CA GLY A 809 -12.30 -16.14 -7.01
C GLY A 809 -12.04 -14.68 -6.65
N VAL A 810 -13.11 -13.96 -6.35
CA VAL A 810 -13.16 -12.54 -6.00
C VAL A 810 -13.26 -12.39 -4.48
N PHE A 811 -12.39 -11.57 -3.91
CA PHE A 811 -12.45 -11.18 -2.51
C PHE A 811 -13.23 -9.88 -2.34
N TYR A 812 -14.22 -9.86 -1.46
CA TYR A 812 -14.87 -8.63 -1.03
C TYR A 812 -14.48 -8.36 0.41
N VAL A 813 -14.13 -7.11 0.68
CA VAL A 813 -13.94 -6.64 2.06
C VAL A 813 -15.30 -6.67 2.75
N LYS A 814 -15.34 -7.18 3.99
CA LYS A 814 -16.56 -7.18 4.80
C LYS A 814 -16.94 -5.74 5.17
N PRO A 815 -18.21 -5.32 5.00
CA PRO A 815 -18.62 -3.97 5.31
C PRO A 815 -18.82 -3.67 6.78
N ASP A 816 -18.37 -2.48 7.15
CA ASP A 816 -18.66 -1.88 8.45
C ASP A 816 -20.13 -1.44 8.51
N LEU A 817 -20.76 -1.69 9.65
CA LEU A 817 -22.11 -1.23 9.96
C LEU A 817 -22.05 0.19 10.55
N THR A 818 -22.91 1.08 10.07
CA THR A 818 -23.11 2.41 10.64
C THR A 818 -24.57 2.61 11.04
N VAL A 819 -24.76 3.29 12.16
CA VAL A 819 -26.09 3.59 12.70
C VAL A 819 -26.10 5.05 13.12
N THR A 820 -27.01 5.81 12.53
CA THR A 820 -27.14 7.25 12.80
C THR A 820 -28.57 7.59 13.19
N PRO A 821 -28.79 8.31 14.30
CA PRO A 821 -30.10 8.88 14.57
C PRO A 821 -30.41 9.96 13.53
N ASP A 822 -31.66 10.04 13.09
CA ASP A 822 -32.13 11.10 12.19
C ASP A 822 -32.42 12.43 12.91
N ARG A 823 -32.30 12.41 14.25
CA ARG A 823 -32.56 13.54 15.12
C ARG A 823 -31.37 13.80 16.03
N SER A 824 -30.92 15.05 16.07
CA SER A 824 -29.75 15.48 16.83
C SER A 824 -30.00 15.45 18.33
N VAL A 825 -31.16 15.92 18.80
CA VAL A 825 -31.54 15.96 20.23
C VAL A 825 -32.94 15.38 20.45
N VAL A 826 -33.07 14.43 21.38
CA VAL A 826 -34.31 13.74 21.74
C VAL A 826 -34.80 14.16 23.13
N ALA A 827 -36.01 14.70 23.20
CA ALA A 827 -36.71 15.03 24.43
C ALA A 827 -37.84 14.03 24.74
N LYS A 828 -38.50 14.19 25.89
CA LYS A 828 -39.63 13.34 26.30
C LYS A 828 -40.76 13.41 25.27
N GLY A 829 -41.34 12.26 24.93
CA GLY A 829 -42.43 12.16 23.95
C GLY A 829 -41.98 12.23 22.48
N ASP A 830 -40.70 12.54 22.20
CA ASP A 830 -40.20 12.62 20.83
C ASP A 830 -40.13 11.25 20.16
N TYR A 831 -40.36 11.25 18.85
CA TYR A 831 -40.06 10.14 17.95
C TYR A 831 -38.75 10.43 17.19
N PHE A 832 -38.00 9.37 16.91
CA PHE A 832 -36.77 9.43 16.11
C PHE A 832 -36.54 8.08 15.42
N ASN A 833 -35.84 8.10 14.29
CA ASN A 833 -35.37 6.90 13.61
C ASN A 833 -33.89 6.68 13.87
N LEU A 834 -33.51 5.41 14.01
CA LEU A 834 -32.15 4.97 13.76
C LEU A 834 -32.06 4.45 12.33
N ILE A 835 -31.23 5.11 11.51
CA ILE A 835 -30.94 4.70 10.15
C ILE A 835 -29.75 3.75 10.23
N THR A 836 -30.00 2.48 9.88
CA THR A 836 -28.97 1.43 9.85
C THR A 836 -28.54 1.21 8.42
N ARG A 837 -27.24 1.35 8.15
CA ARG A 837 -26.66 1.23 6.82
C ARG A 837 -25.25 0.68 6.90
N PHE A 838 -24.82 -0.07 5.89
CA PHE A 838 -23.39 -0.27 5.67
C PHE A 838 -22.77 1.06 5.24
N GLU A 839 -21.47 1.23 5.48
CA GLU A 839 -20.74 2.45 5.09
C GLU A 839 -20.99 2.82 3.60
N GLU A 840 -20.98 4.12 3.29
CA GLU A 840 -21.59 4.74 2.08
C GLU A 840 -21.18 4.18 0.71
N ASP A 841 -20.13 3.35 0.65
CA ASP A 841 -19.57 2.75 -0.57
C ASP A 841 -19.65 1.21 -0.61
N MET A 842 -20.50 0.59 0.22
CA MET A 842 -20.49 -0.87 0.36
C MET A 842 -21.83 -1.56 0.14
N THR A 843 -21.70 -2.78 -0.38
CA THR A 843 -22.78 -3.58 -0.88
C THR A 843 -22.59 -5.03 -0.45
N VAL A 844 -23.50 -5.56 0.36
CA VAL A 844 -23.39 -6.94 0.86
C VAL A 844 -24.00 -7.93 -0.12
N PRO A 845 -23.25 -8.93 -0.60
CA PRO A 845 -23.80 -10.05 -1.37
C PRO A 845 -24.43 -11.09 -0.43
N SER A 846 -25.56 -10.73 0.19
CA SER A 846 -26.35 -11.65 1.02
C SER A 846 -27.72 -11.92 0.39
N ASN A 847 -28.47 -12.89 0.93
CA ASN A 847 -29.88 -13.12 0.62
C ASN A 847 -30.79 -12.99 1.87
N VAL A 848 -30.20 -12.97 3.08
CA VAL A 848 -30.89 -12.90 4.38
C VAL A 848 -30.01 -12.17 5.40
N ALA A 849 -30.62 -11.30 6.21
CA ALA A 849 -29.97 -10.66 7.35
C ALA A 849 -30.88 -10.69 8.59
N LYS A 850 -30.29 -10.70 9.79
CA LYS A 850 -30.95 -10.61 11.09
C LYS A 850 -30.36 -9.41 11.83
N VAL A 851 -31.16 -8.38 12.05
CA VAL A 851 -30.74 -7.12 12.69
C VAL A 851 -31.33 -7.06 14.09
N THR A 852 -30.52 -6.83 15.10
CA THR A 852 -30.91 -6.75 16.51
C THR A 852 -30.59 -5.36 17.03
N TYR A 853 -31.58 -4.64 17.55
CA TYR A 853 -31.40 -3.37 18.24
C TYR A 853 -31.53 -3.61 19.75
N SER A 854 -30.59 -3.12 20.53
CA SER A 854 -30.56 -3.19 22.00
C SER A 854 -30.57 -1.79 22.57
N PHE A 855 -31.57 -1.47 23.39
CA PHE A 855 -31.86 -0.10 23.87
C PHE A 855 -32.30 -0.10 25.35
N ASP A 856 -32.17 1.06 26.00
CA ASP A 856 -32.68 1.25 27.37
C ASP A 856 -34.22 1.30 27.36
N SER A 857 -34.86 0.21 27.76
CA SER A 857 -36.32 0.06 27.83
C SER A 857 -36.99 0.94 28.88
N THR A 858 -36.23 1.62 29.74
CA THR A 858 -36.76 2.62 30.69
C THR A 858 -36.88 4.01 30.06
N LYS A 859 -36.14 4.28 28.98
CA LYS A 859 -36.10 5.57 28.28
C LYS A 859 -36.82 5.55 26.95
N PHE A 860 -36.65 4.47 26.18
CA PHE A 860 -37.14 4.36 24.81
C PHE A 860 -38.07 3.17 24.62
N ALA A 861 -39.05 3.35 23.73
CA ALA A 861 -39.88 2.28 23.20
C ALA A 861 -39.65 2.14 21.70
N TYR A 862 -39.42 0.92 21.23
CA TYR A 862 -39.46 0.62 19.80
C TYR A 862 -40.90 0.73 19.25
N ARG A 863 -41.05 1.33 18.07
CA ARG A 863 -42.36 1.65 17.46
C ARG A 863 -42.59 1.01 16.10
N GLY A 864 -41.53 0.60 15.40
CA GLY A 864 -41.64 -0.06 14.12
C GLY A 864 -40.35 -0.01 13.31
N PHE A 865 -40.35 -0.68 12.17
CA PHE A 865 -39.22 -0.70 11.26
C PHE A 865 -39.68 -0.56 9.82
N THR A 866 -39.00 0.31 9.09
CA THR A 866 -39.19 0.52 7.66
C THR A 866 -37.97 -0.08 6.93
N PRO A 867 -38.11 -1.21 6.22
CA PRO A 867 -36.99 -1.76 5.44
C PRO A 867 -36.64 -0.81 4.30
N ALA A 868 -35.36 -0.80 3.89
CA ALA A 868 -34.94 -0.09 2.70
C ALA A 868 -35.56 -0.67 1.41
N ASP A 869 -35.53 0.10 0.33
CA ASP A 869 -36.09 -0.31 -0.96
C ASP A 869 -35.49 -1.65 -1.43
N GLY A 870 -36.37 -2.59 -1.80
CA GLY A 870 -35.97 -3.93 -2.25
C GLY A 870 -35.87 -4.98 -1.14
N LEU A 871 -35.90 -4.58 0.15
CA LEU A 871 -35.88 -5.50 1.29
C LEU A 871 -37.28 -5.85 1.78
N ASN A 872 -37.44 -7.09 2.26
CA ASN A 872 -38.67 -7.55 2.90
C ASN A 872 -38.41 -8.02 4.33
N VAL A 873 -39.20 -7.52 5.29
CA VAL A 873 -39.25 -8.05 6.65
C VAL A 873 -39.96 -9.41 6.63
N LEU A 874 -39.26 -10.47 7.04
CA LEU A 874 -39.83 -11.80 7.19
C LEU A 874 -40.50 -11.98 8.55
N THR A 875 -39.81 -11.57 9.61
CA THR A 875 -40.29 -11.69 10.98
C THR A 875 -39.61 -10.64 11.86
N TYR A 876 -40.23 -10.33 12.99
CA TYR A 876 -39.62 -9.58 14.07
C TYR A 876 -39.94 -10.28 15.38
N ASP A 877 -39.02 -10.18 16.33
CA ASP A 877 -39.15 -10.67 17.70
C ASP A 877 -38.78 -9.53 18.65
N MET A 878 -39.54 -9.38 19.73
CA MET A 878 -39.41 -8.24 20.64
C MET A 878 -39.32 -8.72 22.08
N ASP A 879 -38.23 -8.34 22.73
CA ASP A 879 -37.97 -8.58 24.15
C ASP A 879 -37.87 -7.24 24.90
N GLU A 880 -37.79 -7.31 26.23
CA GLU A 880 -37.57 -6.12 27.05
C GLU A 880 -36.18 -5.53 26.77
N GLY A 881 -36.13 -4.37 26.12
CA GLY A 881 -34.89 -3.68 25.78
C GLY A 881 -34.20 -4.18 24.51
N SER A 882 -34.84 -5.05 23.72
CA SER A 882 -34.32 -5.43 22.40
C SER A 882 -35.39 -5.75 21.37
N VAL A 883 -35.05 -5.58 20.10
CA VAL A 883 -35.88 -6.01 18.97
C VAL A 883 -35.00 -6.64 17.89
N THR A 884 -35.38 -7.83 17.46
CA THR A 884 -34.71 -8.58 16.38
C THR A 884 -35.59 -8.59 15.15
N ILE A 885 -35.02 -8.34 13.98
CA ILE A 885 -35.71 -8.20 12.70
C ILE A 885 -35.00 -9.07 11.67
N VAL A 886 -35.72 -10.00 11.04
CA VAL A 886 -35.18 -10.84 9.98
C VAL A 886 -35.64 -10.31 8.63
N LEU A 887 -34.68 -10.05 7.75
CA LEU A 887 -34.85 -9.46 6.42
C LEU A 887 -34.53 -10.50 5.33
N SER A 888 -35.18 -10.37 4.18
CA SER A 888 -34.96 -11.24 3.02
C SER A 888 -35.07 -10.50 1.69
N ASN A 889 -34.77 -11.23 0.62
CA ASN A 889 -34.83 -10.79 -0.77
C ASN A 889 -33.73 -9.81 -1.18
N LEU A 890 -32.53 -9.97 -0.62
CA LEU A 890 -31.31 -9.29 -1.09
C LEU A 890 -30.82 -9.81 -2.49
N GLN A 891 -31.66 -10.53 -3.25
CA GLN A 891 -31.29 -11.26 -4.47
C GLN A 891 -31.11 -10.38 -5.73
N ALA A 892 -31.05 -9.06 -5.59
CA ALA A 892 -30.99 -8.12 -6.71
C ALA A 892 -29.86 -7.07 -6.65
N TYR A 893 -28.77 -7.35 -5.93
CA TYR A 893 -27.52 -6.58 -5.92
C TYR A 893 -27.55 -5.27 -5.14
N GLU A 894 -26.60 -5.13 -4.23
CA GLU A 894 -26.12 -3.86 -3.67
C GLU A 894 -27.02 -3.12 -2.67
N ILE A 895 -26.97 -3.56 -1.40
CA ILE A 895 -27.67 -2.90 -0.29
C ILE A 895 -26.67 -2.11 0.56
N SER A 896 -26.81 -0.79 0.54
CA SER A 896 -26.14 0.14 1.45
C SER A 896 -27.01 0.47 2.66
N GLU A 897 -28.31 0.75 2.49
CA GLU A 897 -29.24 1.00 3.61
C GLU A 897 -30.00 -0.28 3.98
N ILE A 898 -30.01 -0.64 5.27
CA ILE A 898 -30.78 -1.79 5.79
C ILE A 898 -32.23 -1.38 6.07
N GLY A 899 -32.41 -0.21 6.68
CA GLY A 899 -33.70 0.36 6.98
C GLY A 899 -33.67 1.26 8.21
N ARG A 900 -34.86 1.64 8.65
CA ARG A 900 -35.08 2.67 9.68
C ARG A 900 -35.88 2.08 10.83
N ALA A 901 -35.25 1.97 12.00
CA ALA A 901 -35.94 1.57 13.23
C ALA A 901 -36.48 2.81 13.94
N MET A 902 -37.79 2.89 14.08
CA MET A 902 -38.48 3.99 14.75
C MET A 902 -38.54 3.72 16.26
N PHE A 903 -38.13 4.70 17.04
CA PHE A 903 -38.22 4.71 18.50
C PHE A 903 -39.02 5.93 18.98
N SER A 904 -39.48 5.89 20.22
CA SER A 904 -40.00 7.05 20.93
C SER A 904 -39.46 7.11 22.35
N ALA A 905 -39.14 8.30 22.84
CA ALA A 905 -38.89 8.52 24.27
C ALA A 905 -40.20 8.50 25.07
N PHE A 906 -40.20 7.88 26.25
CA PHE A 906 -41.38 7.91 27.12
C PHE A 906 -41.62 9.32 27.68
N ASP A 907 -42.90 9.67 27.88
CA ASP A 907 -43.29 10.96 28.47
C ASP A 907 -42.80 11.12 29.92
N ASP A 908 -42.61 10.01 30.63
CA ASP A 908 -42.14 9.94 32.02
C ASP A 908 -40.67 9.49 32.16
N ALA A 909 -39.94 9.31 31.05
CA ALA A 909 -38.53 8.93 31.09
C ALA A 909 -37.67 9.95 31.87
N ASP A 910 -36.71 9.47 32.66
CA ASP A 910 -35.68 10.31 33.31
C ASP A 910 -34.57 10.66 32.28
N LEU A 911 -34.92 11.45 31.27
CA LEU A 911 -33.95 11.98 30.30
C LEU A 911 -33.16 13.15 30.90
N LYS A 912 -31.83 13.08 30.76
CA LYS A 912 -30.88 14.12 31.16
C LYS A 912 -30.17 14.67 29.93
N MET A 913 -29.33 15.69 30.09
CA MET A 913 -28.38 16.08 29.06
C MET A 913 -27.25 15.04 29.03
N GLU A 914 -27.50 13.95 28.32
CA GLU A 914 -26.60 12.80 28.21
C GLU A 914 -26.75 12.14 26.84
N THR A 915 -25.74 11.36 26.43
CA THR A 915 -25.79 10.54 25.24
C THR A 915 -26.12 9.10 25.64
N VAL A 916 -27.29 8.61 25.26
CA VAL A 916 -27.76 7.25 25.56
C VAL A 916 -27.45 6.34 24.37
N PRO A 917 -26.65 5.27 24.53
CA PRO A 917 -26.31 4.38 23.43
C PRO A 917 -27.50 3.47 23.08
N ILE A 918 -27.69 3.23 21.78
CA ILE A 918 -28.48 2.12 21.25
C ILE A 918 -27.54 1.27 20.39
N SER A 919 -27.33 0.02 20.79
CA SER A 919 -26.46 -0.92 20.07
C SER A 919 -27.25 -1.64 18.99
N VAL A 920 -26.63 -1.89 17.85
CA VAL A 920 -27.20 -2.62 16.72
C VAL A 920 -26.23 -3.71 16.31
N SER A 921 -26.73 -4.93 16.16
CA SER A 921 -25.97 -6.08 15.68
C SER A 921 -26.65 -6.65 14.44
N ILE A 922 -25.93 -6.87 13.35
CA ILE A 922 -26.45 -7.51 12.15
C ILE A 922 -25.71 -8.82 11.89
N GLU A 923 -26.47 -9.91 11.80
CA GLU A 923 -25.98 -11.18 11.28
C GLU A 923 -26.46 -11.35 9.83
N TYR A 924 -25.57 -11.58 8.88
CA TYR A 924 -25.94 -11.86 7.50
C TYR A 924 -25.17 -13.04 6.94
N VAL A 925 -25.80 -13.74 5.99
CA VAL A 925 -25.14 -14.85 5.31
C VAL A 925 -24.24 -14.28 4.22
N TYR A 926 -22.93 -14.47 4.38
CA TYR A 926 -21.95 -14.17 3.34
C TYR A 926 -21.64 -15.45 2.56
N LYS A 927 -21.57 -15.34 1.23
CA LYS A 927 -21.23 -16.46 0.36
C LYS A 927 -19.90 -16.17 -0.32
N TYR A 928 -18.91 -17.02 -0.08
CA TYR A 928 -17.63 -16.99 -0.76
C TYR A 928 -17.76 -17.53 -2.20
N ASP A 929 -16.81 -17.18 -3.05
CA ASP A 929 -16.82 -17.56 -4.46
C ASP A 929 -16.59 -19.06 -4.71
N ASP A 930 -15.94 -19.75 -3.79
CA ASP A 930 -15.86 -21.23 -3.79
C ASP A 930 -17.20 -21.90 -3.42
N GLY A 931 -18.21 -21.10 -3.06
CA GLY A 931 -19.54 -21.54 -2.70
C GLY A 931 -19.74 -21.77 -1.19
N GLU A 932 -18.69 -21.67 -0.38
CA GLU A 932 -18.79 -21.72 1.08
C GLU A 932 -19.65 -20.57 1.59
N LYS A 933 -20.34 -20.78 2.71
CA LYS A 933 -21.17 -19.76 3.35
C LYS A 933 -20.78 -19.63 4.81
N SER A 934 -20.58 -18.40 5.26
CA SER A 934 -20.40 -18.07 6.66
C SER A 934 -21.48 -17.10 7.12
N ILE A 935 -21.74 -17.09 8.42
CA ILE A 935 -22.52 -16.03 9.06
C ILE A 935 -21.51 -14.98 9.49
N VAL A 936 -21.69 -13.75 9.03
CA VAL A 936 -20.91 -12.59 9.46
C VAL A 936 -21.77 -11.79 10.43
N THR A 937 -21.16 -11.32 11.51
CA THR A 937 -21.80 -10.47 12.51
C THR A 937 -21.06 -9.13 12.51
N GLU A 938 -21.80 -8.04 12.37
CA GLU A 938 -21.26 -6.68 12.48
C GLU A 938 -22.05 -5.92 13.54
N ASP A 939 -21.33 -5.18 14.38
CA ASP A 939 -21.89 -4.43 15.49
C ASP A 939 -21.63 -2.94 15.31
N ALA A 940 -22.61 -2.12 15.68
CA ALA A 940 -22.51 -0.67 15.69
C ALA A 940 -23.28 -0.10 16.88
N ALA A 941 -23.05 1.16 17.22
CA ALA A 941 -23.84 1.86 18.21
C ALA A 941 -24.12 3.29 17.77
N ALA A 942 -25.34 3.74 18.02
CA ALA A 942 -25.71 5.15 17.88
C ALA A 942 -25.80 5.79 19.27
N GLY A 943 -25.10 6.90 19.47
CA GLY A 943 -25.30 7.75 20.63
C GLY A 943 -26.50 8.67 20.41
N VAL A 944 -27.62 8.42 21.09
CA VAL A 944 -28.79 9.30 21.05
C VAL A 944 -28.59 10.40 22.09
N VAL A 945 -28.36 11.63 21.64
CA VAL A 945 -28.26 12.78 22.56
C VAL A 945 -29.66 13.10 23.08
N THR A 946 -29.79 13.08 24.39
CA THR A 946 -31.05 13.34 25.08
C THR A 946 -30.98 14.66 25.83
N THR A 947 -32.15 15.24 26.10
CA THR A 947 -32.27 16.45 26.90
C THR A 947 -33.40 16.33 27.91
N HIS A 948 -33.24 17.02 29.03
CA HIS A 948 -34.31 17.20 30.00
C HIS A 948 -35.32 18.28 29.55
N ILE A 949 -34.97 19.08 28.54
CA ILE A 949 -35.80 20.15 27.99
C ILE A 949 -36.91 19.56 27.09
N GLY A 950 -38.02 19.19 27.73
CA GLY A 950 -39.25 18.69 27.09
C GLY A 950 -40.07 19.79 26.42
N ASP A 951 -41.37 19.81 26.71
CA ASP A 951 -42.33 20.82 26.23
C ASP A 951 -42.29 22.16 27.00
N GLU A 952 -41.58 22.21 28.12
CA GLU A 952 -41.52 23.38 29.01
C GLU A 952 -40.05 23.76 29.25
N ALA A 953 -39.54 24.66 28.42
CA ALA A 953 -38.21 25.24 28.60
C ALA A 953 -38.27 26.43 29.58
N THR A 954 -37.20 26.63 30.35
CA THR A 954 -37.06 27.78 31.26
C THR A 954 -36.25 28.91 30.61
N LEU A 955 -36.30 30.09 31.23
CA LEU A 955 -35.41 31.19 30.84
C LEU A 955 -33.93 30.87 31.12
N ILE A 956 -33.64 29.92 32.02
CA ILE A 956 -32.26 29.46 32.29
C ILE A 956 -31.77 28.65 31.09
N ASP A 957 -32.57 27.70 30.60
CA ASP A 957 -32.21 26.87 29.43
C ASP A 957 -31.93 27.72 28.17
N LEU A 958 -32.73 28.79 27.99
CA LEU A 958 -32.51 29.73 26.89
C LEU A 958 -31.24 30.56 27.08
N SER A 959 -30.93 30.96 28.33
CA SER A 959 -29.69 31.67 28.63
C SER A 959 -28.48 30.79 28.34
N ASP A 960 -28.52 29.54 28.78
CA ASP A 960 -27.42 28.59 28.62
C ASP A 960 -27.15 28.30 27.13
N ALA A 961 -28.19 28.19 26.30
CA ALA A 961 -28.04 28.05 24.86
C ALA A 961 -27.48 29.33 24.19
N ILE A 962 -27.89 30.52 24.63
CA ILE A 962 -27.35 31.80 24.13
C ILE A 962 -25.87 31.94 24.48
N ASP A 963 -25.46 31.50 25.67
CA ASP A 963 -24.05 31.53 26.09
C ASP A 963 -23.16 30.64 25.20
N MET A 964 -23.74 29.66 24.52
CA MET A 964 -23.06 28.75 23.58
C MET A 964 -23.15 29.20 22.12
N PHE A 965 -23.74 30.35 21.80
CA PHE A 965 -23.91 30.81 20.42
C PHE A 965 -22.58 30.94 19.68
N GLY A 966 -22.48 30.30 18.52
CA GLY A 966 -21.30 30.26 17.65
C GLY A 966 -20.28 29.17 17.99
N VAL A 967 -20.51 28.35 19.01
CA VAL A 967 -19.68 27.16 19.31
C VAL A 967 -19.92 26.11 18.24
N LYS A 968 -18.84 25.59 17.66
CA LYS A 968 -18.84 24.59 16.59
C LYS A 968 -18.44 23.21 17.10
N ASN A 969 -18.78 22.18 16.35
CA ASN A 969 -18.42 20.79 16.67
C ASN A 969 -16.91 20.49 16.70
N THR A 970 -16.09 21.41 16.19
CA THR A 970 -14.63 21.37 16.28
C THR A 970 -14.08 22.01 17.55
N ASP A 971 -14.90 22.72 18.31
CA ASP A 971 -14.48 23.47 19.49
C ASP A 971 -14.51 22.57 20.74
N PRO A 972 -13.55 22.69 21.67
CA PRO A 972 -13.53 21.92 22.92
C PRO A 972 -14.83 22.04 23.76
N GLU A 973 -15.52 23.17 23.65
CA GLU A 973 -16.77 23.47 24.33
C GLU A 973 -17.97 22.70 23.77
N TRP A 974 -17.83 22.05 22.61
CA TRP A 974 -18.90 21.30 21.93
C TRP A 974 -19.54 20.23 22.81
N GLU A 975 -18.77 19.61 23.70
CA GLU A 975 -19.29 18.57 24.59
C GLU A 975 -20.44 19.04 25.49
N ASN A 976 -20.48 20.34 25.81
CA ASN A 976 -21.60 20.95 26.52
C ASN A 976 -22.61 21.58 25.55
N ALA A 977 -22.14 22.10 24.41
CA ALA A 977 -22.98 22.80 23.44
C ALA A 977 -23.93 21.85 22.69
N LYS A 978 -23.49 20.62 22.37
CA LYS A 978 -24.23 19.64 21.54
C LYS A 978 -25.66 19.31 22.01
N TYR A 979 -25.96 19.52 23.29
CA TYR A 979 -27.32 19.33 23.85
C TYR A 979 -28.32 20.40 23.41
N TYR A 980 -27.83 21.49 22.80
CA TYR A 980 -28.61 22.60 22.28
C TYR A 980 -28.65 22.62 20.75
N ASP A 981 -27.91 21.77 20.04
CA ASP A 981 -27.93 21.68 18.58
C ASP A 981 -29.18 20.93 18.09
N TYR A 982 -30.32 21.63 18.05
CA TYR A 982 -31.59 21.05 17.64
C TYR A 982 -31.69 20.84 16.13
N ASN A 983 -30.93 21.61 15.35
CA ASN A 983 -30.98 21.56 13.90
C ASN A 983 -29.92 20.60 13.28
N GLY A 984 -28.91 20.19 14.05
CA GLY A 984 -27.90 19.21 13.67
C GLY A 984 -26.82 19.72 12.72
N ASN A 985 -26.62 21.03 12.61
CA ASN A 985 -25.63 21.61 11.70
C ASN A 985 -24.21 21.65 12.30
N GLY A 986 -24.03 21.23 13.56
CA GLY A 986 -22.73 21.24 14.22
C GLY A 986 -22.27 22.63 14.66
N GLU A 987 -23.19 23.60 14.79
CA GLU A 987 -22.92 24.94 15.29
C GLU A 987 -24.14 25.47 16.06
N ILE A 988 -23.96 25.95 17.29
CA ILE A 988 -25.09 26.55 18.02
C ILE A 988 -25.43 27.90 17.41
N ASP A 989 -26.59 27.97 16.78
CA ASP A 989 -27.01 29.16 16.05
C ASP A 989 -28.38 29.69 16.49
N ILE A 990 -28.89 30.66 15.74
CA ILE A 990 -30.13 31.34 16.09
C ILE A 990 -31.35 30.42 15.90
N SER A 991 -31.28 29.42 15.03
CA SER A 991 -32.31 28.42 14.83
C SER A 991 -32.50 27.59 16.10
N ASP A 992 -31.40 27.16 16.71
CA ASP A 992 -31.40 26.37 17.95
C ASP A 992 -32.00 27.15 19.13
N ILE A 993 -31.51 28.37 19.31
CA ILE A 993 -32.02 29.29 20.33
C ILE A 993 -33.51 29.55 20.13
N THR A 994 -33.96 29.67 18.87
CA THR A 994 -35.37 29.88 18.54
C THR A 994 -36.23 28.67 18.91
N VAL A 995 -35.72 27.45 18.76
CA VAL A 995 -36.43 26.23 19.19
C VAL A 995 -36.69 26.26 20.70
N ILE A 996 -35.68 26.60 21.50
CA ILE A 996 -35.80 26.68 22.96
C ILE A 996 -36.74 27.83 23.37
N ALA A 997 -36.58 29.01 22.77
CA ALA A 997 -37.40 30.17 23.09
C ALA A 997 -38.91 29.93 22.86
N ARG A 998 -39.27 29.16 21.82
CA ARG A 998 -40.67 28.80 21.52
C ARG A 998 -41.29 27.86 22.55
N LYS A 999 -40.48 27.13 23.31
CA LYS A 999 -40.93 26.20 24.35
C LYS A 999 -41.13 26.86 25.72
N ILE A 1000 -40.80 28.14 25.86
CA ILE A 1000 -41.00 28.88 27.11
C ILE A 1000 -42.46 29.32 27.20
N LYS A 1001 -43.19 28.77 28.17
CA LYS A 1001 -44.54 29.26 28.53
C LYS A 1001 -44.38 30.39 29.54
N ILE A 1002 -44.96 31.56 29.24
CA ILE A 1002 -45.00 32.75 30.11
C ILE A 1002 -46.20 32.69 31.04
#